data_AF-A0A7G9S4W9-F1
#
_entry.id   AF-A0A7G9S4W9-F1
#
_cell.length_a   1.000
_cell.length_b   1.000
_cell.length_c   1.000
_cell.angle_alpha   90.00
_cell.angle_beta   90.00
_cell.angle_gamma   90.00
#
_symmetry.space_group_name_H-M   'P 1'
#
loop_
_entity.id
_entity.type
_entity.pdbx_description
1 polymer ?
#
loop_
_entity_poly.entity_id
_entity_poly.type
_entity_poly.pdbx_seq_one_letter_code
_entity_poly.pdbx_strand_id
1 'polypeptide(L)'
;MKGLVLMISMVSTRHWNRLKLSIATALTAVLVVLGIGVAPTHAATLDGMLAFNGFHVGAFKSSDGSLAYCLEPGADAPFSTQLGPTVVSSLPGYSVNAQDGWGWSGKVATATASGEVLRQLNWVLAEHAPGASPEQAVAVQIALWELRRGPGNAAWLDEKYKLIRDHGGASFVQAGLKLAERAKTEAVGPGNRTPDAALIISAGEEHGSGTLSYPSGTTSLTITGGEFENGEQRMVLSDASAGSVKWSATLHDDEWARFHEVTIEGTWELEERYWPDQIVLHPSSDQTEQKLGSGVAAVTAKNGGEFDPVSITVDSQFTPAIETSVPELIVDRDTGSFADTVTVSASGESAPWPQRTTNGTYLPLTAQGTLYGPFNVPQEERDEAPAGSPVAARSTLKIDNGPGTYAVTAEATPSESGYYYWVWQIDEASQSRLVRDSELLPANGVFADRFGVDVEGHVVPTQLRWITALKERELQFGTKEQVLEDTIKVSMQRGAWLVDRTGERIPARIRVTAYQLDEEPSQQGEPPAEAKEIASVFADVTETETWIDVPPITIPEGTRGWVTVRACLLEEDQAESVRGHIESWCDDFGIPEETAVIVEPQEPKTQPRLAVTGFEPGQLALLAGAGVLTSGVLLFGLQGIIRRGARRREGQLFTTDL
;
A
#
# COMPACT_ATOMS: atom_id res chain seq x y z
N MET A 1 -48.19 22.92 21.48
CA MET A 1 -47.73 24.05 22.34
C MET A 1 -46.76 24.85 21.48
N LYS A 2 -47.00 26.12 21.10
CA LYS A 2 -47.00 27.36 21.91
C LYS A 2 -45.73 27.51 22.76
N GLY A 3 -44.89 28.50 22.43
CA GLY A 3 -43.75 28.92 23.24
C GLY A 3 -42.77 29.81 22.44
N LEU A 4 -42.95 31.14 22.51
CA LEU A 4 -42.07 32.15 21.89
C LEU A 4 -41.66 33.19 22.92
N VAL A 5 -40.37 33.27 23.24
CA VAL A 5 -39.62 34.34 23.96
C VAL A 5 -38.14 34.06 23.59
N LEU A 6 -37.34 34.86 22.89
CA LEU A 6 -37.14 36.31 22.77
C LEU A 6 -36.44 36.96 23.97
N MET A 7 -35.11 37.05 23.92
CA MET A 7 -34.34 37.92 24.80
C MET A 7 -33.33 38.74 24.01
N ILE A 8 -33.38 40.06 24.22
CA ILE A 8 -32.55 41.09 23.58
C ILE A 8 -31.45 41.48 24.56
N SER A 9 -30.23 41.73 24.07
CA SER A 9 -29.26 42.57 24.79
C SER A 9 -28.56 43.54 23.85
N MET A 10 -28.11 44.66 24.39
CA MET A 10 -27.87 45.91 23.66
C MET A 10 -26.39 46.17 23.32
N VAL A 11 -26.20 46.69 22.09
CA VAL A 11 -25.36 47.87 21.75
C VAL A 11 -23.93 47.95 22.30
N SER A 12 -22.95 47.92 21.38
CA SER A 12 -21.88 48.94 21.37
C SER A 12 -21.45 49.27 19.94
N THR A 13 -21.00 50.50 19.72
CA THR A 13 -20.78 51.12 18.39
C THR A 13 -19.30 51.40 18.13
N ARG A 14 -18.81 51.18 16.90
CA ARG A 14 -18.09 52.17 16.03
C ARG A 14 -17.32 51.52 14.84
N HIS A 15 -17.81 51.81 13.63
CA HIS A 15 -17.08 52.25 12.42
C HIS A 15 -15.55 52.00 12.31
N TRP A 16 -15.03 51.31 11.28
CA TRP A 16 -14.87 51.74 9.86
C TRP A 16 -14.69 50.50 8.92
N ASN A 17 -15.37 50.41 7.77
CA ASN A 17 -14.87 50.76 6.41
C ASN A 17 -13.55 50.06 6.02
N ARG A 18 -13.37 49.27 4.95
CA ARG A 18 -14.16 48.82 3.75
C ARG A 18 -13.64 47.40 3.37
N LEU A 19 -14.10 46.63 2.37
CA LEU A 19 -15.10 46.81 1.29
C LEU A 19 -15.74 45.43 0.96
N LYS A 20 -16.96 45.42 0.41
CA LYS A 20 -17.55 44.34 -0.42
C LYS A 20 -18.52 44.98 -1.42
N LEU A 21 -18.61 44.49 -2.66
CA LEU A 21 -19.69 44.84 -3.56
C LEU A 21 -20.04 43.65 -4.45
N SER A 22 -21.27 43.16 -4.30
CA SER A 22 -21.90 42.16 -5.17
C SER A 22 -23.04 42.83 -5.94
N ILE A 23 -23.13 42.49 -7.23
CA ILE A 23 -24.35 42.13 -7.98
C ILE A 23 -25.57 43.10 -7.97
N ALA A 24 -26.05 43.36 -9.20
CA ALA A 24 -27.40 43.78 -9.61
C ALA A 24 -27.91 45.22 -9.35
N THR A 25 -27.87 46.03 -10.42
CA THR A 25 -28.89 47.06 -10.76
C THR A 25 -28.91 47.16 -12.30
N ALA A 26 -29.88 46.60 -13.02
CA ALA A 26 -31.26 47.07 -13.20
C ALA A 26 -31.39 48.45 -13.88
N LEU A 27 -32.05 48.45 -15.04
CA LEU A 27 -32.38 49.59 -15.90
C LEU A 27 -32.77 50.88 -15.14
N THR A 28 -32.05 51.98 -15.37
CA THR A 28 -32.67 53.30 -15.64
C THR A 28 -31.68 54.25 -16.34
N ALA A 29 -31.80 54.41 -17.67
CA ALA A 29 -31.12 55.49 -18.39
C ALA A 29 -32.11 56.64 -18.58
N VAL A 30 -31.91 57.75 -17.85
CA VAL A 30 -32.77 58.93 -17.94
C VAL A 30 -32.40 59.75 -19.18
N LEU A 31 -33.42 60.13 -19.96
CA LEU A 31 -33.32 61.08 -21.06
C LEU A 31 -32.67 62.40 -20.60
N VAL A 32 -31.57 62.79 -21.25
CA VAL A 32 -31.18 64.20 -21.37
C VAL A 32 -31.25 64.56 -22.85
N VAL A 33 -32.37 65.17 -23.22
CA VAL A 33 -32.58 65.71 -24.57
C VAL A 33 -31.85 67.05 -24.68
N LEU A 34 -30.68 67.03 -25.33
CA LEU A 34 -30.07 68.23 -25.91
C LEU A 34 -30.17 68.10 -27.43
N GLY A 35 -31.14 68.83 -28.01
CA GLY A 35 -31.41 68.80 -29.44
C GLY A 35 -30.29 69.47 -30.23
N ILE A 36 -29.36 68.67 -30.76
CA ILE A 36 -28.56 69.04 -31.92
C ILE A 36 -29.32 68.56 -33.15
N GLY A 37 -29.72 69.49 -34.02
CA GLY A 37 -30.38 69.13 -35.28
C GLY A 37 -29.44 68.33 -36.15
N VAL A 38 -29.77 67.07 -36.41
CA VAL A 38 -29.04 66.24 -37.37
C VAL A 38 -29.30 66.82 -38.76
N ALA A 39 -28.24 67.27 -39.44
CA ALA A 39 -28.34 67.73 -40.83
C ALA A 39 -28.76 66.56 -41.74
N PRO A 40 -29.52 66.81 -42.82
CA PRO A 40 -29.92 65.74 -43.73
C PRO A 40 -28.70 65.03 -44.34
N THR A 41 -28.72 63.71 -44.28
CA THR A 41 -27.69 62.83 -44.82
C THR A 41 -27.69 62.81 -46.36
N HIS A 42 -26.57 62.36 -46.93
CA HIS A 42 -26.18 62.72 -48.30
C HIS A 42 -26.75 61.77 -49.37
N ALA A 43 -26.68 62.19 -50.63
CA ALA A 43 -26.92 61.34 -51.79
C ALA A 43 -25.69 60.47 -52.09
N ALA A 44 -25.90 59.24 -52.54
CA ALA A 44 -24.84 58.31 -52.89
C ALA A 44 -24.23 58.60 -54.27
N THR A 45 -22.91 58.45 -54.42
CA THR A 45 -22.22 58.60 -55.72
C THR A 45 -21.81 57.25 -56.32
N LEU A 46 -21.59 57.24 -57.65
CA LEU A 46 -21.14 56.08 -58.42
C LEU A 46 -19.61 55.90 -58.42
N ASP A 47 -18.87 56.67 -57.62
CA ASP A 47 -17.39 56.72 -57.66
C ASP A 47 -16.71 55.40 -57.22
N GLY A 48 -17.46 54.46 -56.63
CA GLY A 48 -17.03 53.11 -56.27
C GLY A 48 -17.46 52.02 -57.27
N MET A 49 -17.91 52.39 -58.48
CA MET A 49 -18.49 51.48 -59.46
C MET A 49 -17.71 51.42 -60.79
N LEU A 50 -17.87 50.30 -61.50
CA LEU A 50 -17.47 50.14 -62.90
C LEU A 50 -18.71 50.05 -63.79
N ALA A 51 -18.63 50.60 -65.01
CA ALA A 51 -19.72 50.61 -65.98
C ALA A 51 -19.51 49.57 -67.09
N PHE A 52 -20.45 48.63 -67.22
CA PHE A 52 -20.49 47.61 -68.26
C PHE A 52 -21.63 47.93 -69.23
N ASN A 53 -21.32 48.50 -70.40
CA ASN A 53 -22.32 49.02 -71.34
C ASN A 53 -23.32 50.01 -70.68
N GLY A 54 -22.81 50.87 -69.79
CA GLY A 54 -23.61 51.82 -69.00
C GLY A 54 -24.27 51.23 -67.75
N PHE A 55 -24.31 49.90 -67.57
CA PHE A 55 -24.78 49.28 -66.34
C PHE A 55 -23.70 49.40 -65.26
N HIS A 56 -23.97 50.17 -64.21
CA HIS A 56 -23.01 50.43 -63.13
C HIS A 56 -23.14 49.34 -62.05
N VAL A 57 -22.01 48.75 -61.68
CA VAL A 57 -21.91 47.71 -60.64
C VAL A 57 -20.73 48.05 -59.74
N GLY A 58 -20.89 47.84 -58.44
CA GLY A 58 -19.84 48.07 -57.45
C GLY A 58 -20.42 48.65 -56.16
N ALA A 59 -19.67 49.54 -55.53
CA ALA A 59 -20.08 50.22 -54.31
C ALA A 59 -20.65 51.60 -54.63
N PHE A 60 -21.74 51.94 -53.94
CA PHE A 60 -22.10 53.33 -53.72
C PHE A 60 -21.16 53.95 -52.71
N LYS A 61 -20.72 55.18 -52.98
CA LYS A 61 -19.87 55.94 -52.07
C LYS A 61 -20.68 57.01 -51.34
N SER A 62 -20.61 56.99 -50.02
CA SER A 62 -21.17 58.01 -49.14
C SER A 62 -20.24 59.24 -49.07
N SER A 63 -20.75 60.37 -48.59
CA SER A 63 -20.00 61.63 -48.46
C SER A 63 -18.84 61.57 -47.46
N ASP A 64 -18.94 60.69 -46.46
CA ASP A 64 -17.86 60.36 -45.51
C ASP A 64 -16.79 59.43 -46.11
N GLY A 65 -16.98 59.00 -47.36
CA GLY A 65 -16.08 58.10 -48.08
C GLY A 65 -16.34 56.62 -47.82
N SER A 66 -17.31 56.25 -46.98
CA SER A 66 -17.69 54.85 -46.75
C SER A 66 -18.34 54.23 -48.01
N LEU A 67 -18.20 52.91 -48.13
CA LEU A 67 -18.73 52.12 -49.24
C LEU A 67 -19.93 51.29 -48.76
N ALA A 68 -21.04 51.39 -49.49
CA ALA A 68 -22.26 50.63 -49.23
C ALA A 68 -22.80 50.00 -50.53
N TYR A 69 -23.48 48.86 -50.41
CA TYR A 69 -23.75 47.97 -51.55
C TYR A 69 -25.24 47.66 -51.69
N CYS A 70 -25.67 47.44 -52.93
CA CYS A 70 -27.02 47.02 -53.29
C CYS A 70 -27.40 45.72 -52.56
N LEU A 71 -28.39 45.78 -51.68
CA LEU A 71 -28.97 44.57 -51.08
C LEU A 71 -30.12 43.99 -51.92
N GLU A 72 -30.67 44.76 -52.86
CA GLU A 72 -31.97 44.49 -53.50
C GLU A 72 -31.87 44.46 -55.05
N PRO A 73 -31.46 43.33 -55.66
CA PRO A 73 -31.43 43.11 -57.11
C PRO A 73 -32.61 43.70 -57.92
N GLY A 74 -32.31 44.54 -58.91
CA GLY A 74 -33.31 45.07 -59.84
C GLY A 74 -34.28 46.12 -59.26
N ALA A 75 -34.07 46.60 -58.02
CA ALA A 75 -34.66 47.86 -57.56
C ALA A 75 -33.82 49.06 -58.01
N ASP A 76 -34.40 50.26 -57.99
CA ASP A 76 -33.77 51.46 -58.57
C ASP A 76 -32.53 51.91 -57.80
N ALA A 77 -31.60 52.58 -58.47
CA ALA A 77 -30.39 53.13 -57.85
C ALA A 77 -30.76 54.19 -56.79
N PRO A 78 -30.18 54.15 -55.56
CA PRO A 78 -30.58 55.01 -54.46
C PRO A 78 -29.88 56.38 -54.56
N PHE A 79 -30.43 57.24 -55.41
CA PHE A 79 -29.94 58.61 -55.60
C PHE A 79 -30.61 59.62 -54.66
N SER A 80 -31.73 59.27 -54.02
CA SER A 80 -32.35 60.09 -52.99
C SER A 80 -31.55 60.10 -51.67
N THR A 81 -32.00 60.91 -50.71
CA THR A 81 -31.37 61.03 -49.39
C THR A 81 -31.38 59.69 -48.66
N GLN A 82 -30.21 59.22 -48.23
CA GLN A 82 -30.14 58.03 -47.37
C GLN A 82 -30.54 58.41 -45.94
N LEU A 83 -31.42 57.62 -45.32
CA LEU A 83 -31.81 57.74 -43.92
C LEU A 83 -30.69 57.25 -43.00
N GLY A 84 -30.77 57.58 -41.71
CA GLY A 84 -29.74 57.22 -40.74
C GLY A 84 -29.49 55.71 -40.69
N PRO A 85 -28.21 55.27 -40.61
CA PRO A 85 -27.86 53.85 -40.61
C PRO A 85 -28.44 53.13 -39.39
N THR A 86 -28.89 51.89 -39.61
CA THR A 86 -29.48 51.03 -38.56
C THR A 86 -28.88 49.63 -38.61
N VAL A 87 -28.52 49.05 -37.47
CA VAL A 87 -28.08 47.65 -37.41
C VAL A 87 -29.31 46.76 -37.43
N VAL A 88 -29.36 45.79 -38.34
CA VAL A 88 -30.49 44.87 -38.52
C VAL A 88 -30.05 43.41 -38.50
N SER A 89 -30.83 42.55 -37.83
CA SER A 89 -30.66 41.09 -37.80
C SER A 89 -31.58 40.34 -38.78
N SER A 90 -32.34 41.08 -39.60
CA SER A 90 -33.05 40.53 -40.74
C SER A 90 -33.20 41.58 -41.84
N LEU A 91 -33.14 41.13 -43.09
CA LEU A 91 -33.53 41.89 -44.27
C LEU A 91 -34.87 41.35 -44.77
N PRO A 92 -35.92 42.18 -44.89
CA PRO A 92 -37.18 41.74 -45.45
C PRO A 92 -36.99 41.30 -46.91
N GLY A 93 -37.75 40.29 -47.34
CA GLY A 93 -37.95 40.05 -48.77
C GLY A 93 -38.64 41.27 -49.40
N TYR A 94 -38.22 41.63 -50.62
CA TYR A 94 -38.89 42.66 -51.43
C TYR A 94 -39.25 42.09 -52.79
N SER A 95 -40.12 42.79 -53.51
CA SER A 95 -40.48 42.49 -54.89
C SER A 95 -40.74 43.78 -55.64
N VAL A 96 -40.17 43.88 -56.84
CA VAL A 96 -40.31 45.04 -57.75
C VAL A 96 -40.59 44.54 -59.17
N ASN A 97 -41.22 45.37 -60.00
CA ASN A 97 -41.25 45.14 -61.44
C ASN A 97 -40.09 45.93 -62.05
N ALA A 98 -38.98 45.25 -62.34
CA ALA A 98 -37.83 45.89 -62.95
C ALA A 98 -38.08 46.07 -64.45
N GLN A 99 -37.90 47.29 -64.94
CA GLN A 99 -37.80 47.60 -66.36
C GLN A 99 -36.55 48.46 -66.56
N ASP A 100 -35.46 47.84 -67.02
CA ASP A 100 -34.16 48.51 -67.10
C ASP A 100 -33.72 48.84 -68.53
N GLY A 101 -32.81 49.81 -68.64
CA GLY A 101 -32.31 50.33 -69.92
C GLY A 101 -31.50 49.32 -70.76
N TRP A 102 -31.30 48.09 -70.26
CA TRP A 102 -30.52 47.03 -70.90
C TRP A 102 -31.39 45.88 -71.43
N GLY A 103 -32.72 46.03 -71.37
CA GLY A 103 -33.67 45.15 -72.06
C GLY A 103 -34.45 44.21 -71.15
N TRP A 104 -34.20 44.19 -69.84
CA TRP A 104 -35.02 43.40 -68.92
C TRP A 104 -36.38 44.06 -68.70
N SER A 105 -37.44 43.26 -68.72
CA SER A 105 -38.76 43.64 -68.21
C SER A 105 -39.39 42.45 -67.50
N GLY A 106 -39.58 42.55 -66.19
CA GLY A 106 -40.14 41.46 -65.40
C GLY A 106 -40.07 41.69 -63.89
N LYS A 107 -40.83 40.86 -63.17
CA LYS A 107 -40.84 40.87 -61.70
C LYS A 107 -39.52 40.29 -61.16
N VAL A 108 -38.85 41.06 -60.30
CA VAL A 108 -37.65 40.63 -59.55
C VAL A 108 -38.01 40.63 -58.07
N ALA A 109 -37.69 39.54 -57.37
CA ALA A 109 -38.02 39.37 -55.96
C ALA A 109 -36.95 38.56 -55.20
N THR A 110 -36.80 38.86 -53.91
CA THR A 110 -35.93 38.12 -52.99
C THR A 110 -36.72 37.61 -51.79
N ALA A 111 -36.25 36.50 -51.21
CA ALA A 111 -36.72 36.05 -49.91
C ALA A 111 -36.10 36.89 -48.77
N THR A 112 -36.75 36.89 -47.61
CA THR A 112 -36.19 37.41 -46.36
C THR A 112 -34.85 36.73 -46.07
N ALA A 113 -33.86 37.50 -45.64
CA ALA A 113 -32.55 36.99 -45.21
C ALA A 113 -32.34 37.29 -43.72
N SER A 114 -31.97 36.27 -42.94
CA SER A 114 -31.68 36.35 -41.51
C SER A 114 -30.76 35.19 -41.13
N GLY A 115 -30.20 35.23 -39.91
CA GLY A 115 -29.32 34.16 -39.42
C GLY A 115 -28.15 33.95 -40.37
N GLU A 116 -27.95 32.70 -40.80
CA GLU A 116 -26.79 32.29 -41.57
C GLU A 116 -26.59 33.04 -42.90
N VAL A 117 -27.66 33.27 -43.69
CA VAL A 117 -27.55 34.06 -44.93
C VAL A 117 -27.13 35.50 -44.63
N LEU A 118 -27.63 36.09 -43.54
CA LEU A 118 -27.27 37.45 -43.16
C LEU A 118 -25.84 37.55 -42.58
N ARG A 119 -25.37 36.50 -41.92
CA ARG A 119 -23.98 36.34 -41.48
C ARG A 119 -23.01 36.26 -42.66
N GLN A 120 -23.37 35.50 -43.71
CA GLN A 120 -22.60 35.40 -44.94
C GLN A 120 -22.53 36.75 -45.68
N LEU A 121 -23.65 37.46 -45.78
CA LEU A 121 -23.68 38.84 -46.28
C LEU A 121 -22.82 39.77 -45.42
N ASN A 122 -22.87 39.64 -44.10
CA ASN A 122 -22.06 40.44 -43.19
C ASN A 122 -20.56 40.19 -43.38
N TRP A 123 -20.12 38.93 -43.42
CA TRP A 123 -18.72 38.55 -43.64
C TRP A 123 -18.16 39.17 -44.94
N VAL A 124 -18.91 39.10 -46.04
CA VAL A 124 -18.56 39.76 -47.31
C VAL A 124 -18.46 41.29 -47.14
N LEU A 125 -19.43 41.90 -46.45
CA LEU A 125 -19.48 43.35 -46.20
C LEU A 125 -18.51 43.86 -45.12
N ALA A 126 -17.93 42.99 -44.30
CA ALA A 126 -17.03 43.34 -43.21
C ALA A 126 -15.56 43.14 -43.59
N GLU A 127 -15.22 42.02 -44.23
CA GLU A 127 -13.84 41.69 -44.60
C GLU A 127 -13.44 42.18 -46.00
N HIS A 128 -14.40 42.32 -46.92
CA HIS A 128 -14.11 42.55 -48.35
C HIS A 128 -14.65 43.87 -48.93
N ALA A 129 -15.58 44.55 -48.26
CA ALA A 129 -16.10 45.85 -48.68
C ALA A 129 -15.28 47.08 -48.24
N PRO A 130 -14.70 47.16 -47.01
CA PRO A 130 -14.00 48.37 -46.56
C PRO A 130 -12.77 48.68 -47.43
N GLY A 131 -12.72 49.89 -47.98
CA GLY A 131 -11.59 50.35 -48.81
C GLY A 131 -11.42 49.62 -50.15
N ALA A 132 -12.42 48.85 -50.60
CA ALA A 132 -12.38 48.13 -51.87
C ALA A 132 -12.12 49.07 -53.06
N SER A 133 -11.26 48.64 -54.01
CA SER A 133 -11.17 49.28 -55.32
C SER A 133 -12.46 49.05 -56.13
N PRO A 134 -12.75 49.81 -57.19
CA PRO A 134 -13.93 49.59 -58.03
C PRO A 134 -14.03 48.14 -58.56
N GLU A 135 -12.91 47.52 -58.90
CA GLU A 135 -12.82 46.11 -59.33
C GLU A 135 -13.25 45.14 -58.22
N GLN A 136 -12.75 45.34 -57.00
CA GLN A 136 -13.11 44.53 -55.83
C GLN A 136 -14.57 44.78 -55.42
N ALA A 137 -15.05 46.01 -55.55
CA ALA A 137 -16.42 46.38 -55.26
C ALA A 137 -17.42 45.69 -56.21
N VAL A 138 -17.09 45.51 -57.50
CA VAL A 138 -17.92 44.69 -58.41
C VAL A 138 -18.00 43.24 -57.91
N ALA A 139 -16.87 42.65 -57.49
CA ALA A 139 -16.87 41.28 -56.97
C ALA A 139 -17.68 41.15 -55.66
N VAL A 140 -17.56 42.10 -54.73
CA VAL A 140 -18.40 42.18 -53.53
C VAL A 140 -19.88 42.28 -53.91
N GLN A 141 -20.25 43.18 -54.81
CA GLN A 141 -21.64 43.37 -55.22
C GLN A 141 -22.26 42.09 -55.82
N ILE A 142 -21.50 41.39 -56.66
CA ILE A 142 -21.90 40.12 -57.25
C ILE A 142 -22.01 39.03 -56.17
N ALA A 143 -21.11 39.00 -55.19
CA ALA A 143 -21.17 38.03 -54.10
C ALA A 143 -22.44 38.21 -53.24
N LEU A 144 -22.83 39.44 -52.91
CA LEU A 144 -24.06 39.73 -52.16
C LEU A 144 -25.32 39.33 -52.93
N TRP A 145 -25.34 39.59 -54.23
CA TRP A 145 -26.44 39.16 -55.10
C TRP A 145 -26.53 37.64 -55.23
N GLU A 146 -25.40 36.94 -55.31
CA GLU A 146 -25.36 35.47 -55.34
C GLU A 146 -25.77 34.84 -54.01
N LEU A 147 -25.35 35.40 -52.87
CA LEU A 147 -25.82 35.01 -51.53
C LEU A 147 -27.33 35.27 -51.33
N ARG A 148 -27.93 36.20 -52.10
CA ARG A 148 -29.38 36.43 -52.17
C ARG A 148 -30.03 35.82 -53.43
N ARG A 149 -29.37 34.93 -54.16
CA ARG A 149 -29.96 34.27 -55.33
C ARG A 149 -31.11 33.36 -54.89
N GLY A 150 -32.22 33.44 -55.61
CA GLY A 150 -33.37 32.57 -55.46
C GLY A 150 -34.27 32.58 -56.69
N PRO A 151 -35.37 31.81 -56.69
CA PRO A 151 -36.24 31.67 -57.86
C PRO A 151 -36.81 33.00 -58.39
N GLY A 152 -36.96 34.01 -57.52
CA GLY A 152 -37.50 35.32 -57.86
C GLY A 152 -36.52 36.30 -58.52
N ASN A 153 -35.21 36.04 -58.52
CA ASN A 153 -34.21 36.94 -59.11
C ASN A 153 -33.15 36.25 -59.98
N ALA A 154 -33.04 34.91 -59.96
CA ALA A 154 -31.99 34.18 -60.66
C ALA A 154 -31.89 34.53 -62.16
N ALA A 155 -33.01 34.61 -62.88
CA ALA A 155 -33.01 34.96 -64.30
C ALA A 155 -32.54 36.40 -64.58
N TRP A 156 -32.84 37.36 -63.71
CA TRP A 156 -32.32 38.74 -63.79
C TRP A 156 -30.81 38.74 -63.53
N LEU A 157 -30.35 38.02 -62.50
CA LEU A 157 -28.93 37.88 -62.18
C LEU A 157 -28.15 37.23 -63.32
N ASP A 158 -28.69 36.19 -63.94
CA ASP A 158 -28.04 35.48 -65.05
C ASP A 158 -27.90 36.38 -66.29
N GLU A 159 -28.91 37.22 -66.58
CA GLU A 159 -28.81 38.24 -67.63
C GLU A 159 -27.77 39.31 -67.30
N LYS A 160 -27.77 39.86 -66.08
CA LYS A 160 -26.79 40.91 -65.72
C LYS A 160 -25.38 40.36 -65.63
N TYR A 161 -25.18 39.13 -65.15
CA TYR A 161 -23.89 38.44 -65.21
C TYR A 161 -23.46 38.16 -66.66
N LYS A 162 -24.40 37.87 -67.59
CA LYS A 162 -24.10 37.79 -69.02
C LYS A 162 -23.67 39.15 -69.58
N LEU A 163 -24.41 40.23 -69.31
CA LEU A 163 -24.07 41.60 -69.72
C LEU A 163 -22.66 41.99 -69.25
N ILE A 164 -22.36 41.79 -67.97
CA ILE A 164 -21.03 42.09 -67.39
C ILE A 164 -19.93 41.26 -68.09
N ARG A 165 -20.16 39.96 -68.34
CA ARG A 165 -19.18 39.10 -69.07
C ARG A 165 -18.95 39.57 -70.50
N ASP A 166 -20.02 39.81 -71.26
CA ASP A 166 -19.98 40.21 -72.67
C ASP A 166 -19.28 41.57 -72.87
N HIS A 167 -19.26 42.41 -71.82
CA HIS A 167 -18.59 43.72 -71.79
C HIS A 167 -17.29 43.73 -70.95
N GLY A 168 -16.59 42.59 -70.86
CA GLY A 168 -15.22 42.51 -70.34
C GLY A 168 -15.06 42.28 -68.84
N GLY A 169 -16.16 42.29 -68.07
CA GLY A 169 -16.15 42.05 -66.62
C GLY A 169 -16.18 40.57 -66.19
N ALA A 170 -15.85 39.64 -67.09
CA ALA A 170 -15.97 38.20 -66.82
C ALA A 170 -15.13 37.72 -65.61
N SER A 171 -13.97 38.33 -65.39
CA SER A 171 -13.12 38.08 -64.21
C SER A 171 -13.80 38.51 -62.90
N PHE A 172 -14.49 39.66 -62.88
CA PHE A 172 -15.18 40.16 -61.69
C PHE A 172 -16.39 39.28 -61.33
N VAL A 173 -17.12 38.77 -62.34
CA VAL A 173 -18.20 37.80 -62.10
C VAL A 173 -17.65 36.52 -61.47
N GLN A 174 -16.55 35.97 -61.97
CA GLN A 174 -15.93 34.79 -61.36
C GLN A 174 -15.39 35.06 -59.95
N ALA A 175 -14.81 36.24 -59.71
CA ALA A 175 -14.36 36.66 -58.39
C ALA A 175 -15.52 36.76 -57.38
N GLY A 176 -16.64 37.35 -57.78
CA GLY A 176 -17.83 37.48 -56.93
C GLY A 176 -18.51 36.15 -56.62
N LEU A 177 -18.64 35.26 -57.62
CA LEU A 177 -19.16 33.90 -57.39
C LEU A 177 -18.26 33.10 -56.44
N LYS A 178 -16.93 33.17 -56.60
CA LYS A 178 -15.97 32.54 -55.69
C LYS A 178 -16.05 33.14 -54.27
N LEU A 179 -16.28 34.44 -54.16
CA LEU A 179 -16.41 35.13 -52.88
C LEU A 179 -17.70 34.74 -52.14
N ALA A 180 -18.82 34.59 -52.85
CA ALA A 180 -20.06 34.06 -52.28
C ALA A 180 -19.89 32.61 -51.79
N GLU A 181 -19.14 31.78 -52.51
CA GLU A 181 -18.88 30.40 -52.06
C GLU A 181 -18.00 30.37 -50.81
N ARG A 182 -16.94 31.18 -50.75
CA ARG A 182 -16.10 31.33 -49.54
C ARG A 182 -16.90 31.78 -48.33
N ALA A 183 -17.85 32.71 -48.50
CA ALA A 183 -18.68 33.19 -47.41
C ALA A 183 -19.43 32.06 -46.69
N LYS A 184 -19.90 31.04 -47.41
CA LYS A 184 -20.62 29.88 -46.84
C LYS A 184 -19.77 29.01 -45.90
N THR A 185 -18.44 29.15 -45.94
CA THR A 185 -17.50 28.39 -45.09
C THR A 185 -16.70 29.27 -44.14
N GLU A 186 -16.48 30.55 -44.48
CA GLU A 186 -15.64 31.48 -43.70
C GLU A 186 -16.46 32.43 -42.81
N ALA A 187 -17.77 32.59 -43.05
CA ALA A 187 -18.66 33.35 -42.17
C ALA A 187 -19.05 32.53 -40.94
N VAL A 188 -18.08 32.26 -40.06
CA VAL A 188 -18.30 31.43 -38.86
C VAL A 188 -19.15 32.19 -37.82
N GLY A 189 -20.13 31.52 -37.23
CA GLY A 189 -20.94 32.04 -36.10
C GLY A 189 -20.29 31.78 -34.74
N PRO A 190 -20.89 32.23 -33.62
CA PRO A 190 -20.39 31.87 -32.29
C PRO A 190 -20.59 30.38 -32.00
N GLY A 191 -19.72 29.79 -31.18
CA GLY A 191 -19.85 28.42 -30.67
C GLY A 191 -19.07 27.34 -31.42
N ASN A 192 -18.17 27.70 -32.34
CA ASN A 192 -17.44 26.78 -33.22
C ASN A 192 -16.02 26.45 -32.73
N ARG A 193 -15.47 27.17 -31.75
CA ARG A 193 -14.17 26.86 -31.14
C ARG A 193 -14.30 26.02 -29.87
N THR A 194 -13.68 24.84 -29.87
CA THR A 194 -13.58 23.91 -28.72
C THR A 194 -12.10 23.61 -28.39
N PRO A 195 -11.80 22.96 -27.25
CA PRO A 195 -10.47 22.43 -26.94
C PRO A 195 -9.97 21.43 -28.00
N ASP A 196 -8.66 21.30 -28.10
CA ASP A 196 -7.96 20.45 -29.08
C ASP A 196 -7.68 19.02 -28.57
N ALA A 197 -7.85 18.78 -27.27
CA ALA A 197 -7.82 17.46 -26.65
C ALA A 197 -8.86 17.37 -25.51
N ALA A 198 -9.07 16.16 -25.00
CA ALA A 198 -9.88 15.90 -23.80
C ALA A 198 -9.02 15.94 -22.52
N LEU A 199 -9.68 15.86 -21.36
CA LEU A 199 -9.01 15.52 -20.11
C LEU A 199 -8.46 14.08 -20.18
N ILE A 200 -7.33 13.83 -19.52
CA ILE A 200 -6.72 12.49 -19.43
C ILE A 200 -6.31 12.24 -17.98
N ILE A 201 -6.90 11.23 -17.35
CA ILE A 201 -6.54 10.77 -15.99
C ILE A 201 -5.67 9.50 -16.07
N SER A 202 -4.65 9.41 -15.22
CA SER A 202 -3.77 8.25 -15.11
C SER A 202 -3.35 8.03 -13.66
N ALA A 203 -3.28 6.77 -13.21
CA ALA A 203 -2.68 6.39 -11.93
C ALA A 203 -1.17 6.68 -11.91
N GLY A 204 -0.63 6.93 -10.72
CA GLY A 204 0.80 7.13 -10.43
C GLY A 204 1.49 5.86 -9.93
N GLU A 205 2.72 6.02 -9.42
CA GLU A 205 3.48 4.94 -8.77
C GLU A 205 3.05 4.71 -7.31
N GLU A 206 2.64 5.78 -6.61
CA GLU A 206 2.12 5.71 -5.24
C GLU A 206 0.64 5.32 -5.25
N HIS A 207 0.25 4.37 -4.38
CA HIS A 207 -1.10 3.82 -4.33
C HIS A 207 -2.15 4.91 -4.07
N GLY A 208 -3.23 4.91 -4.85
CA GLY A 208 -4.28 5.92 -4.75
C GLY A 208 -3.88 7.32 -5.23
N SER A 209 -2.71 7.50 -5.86
CA SER A 209 -2.30 8.76 -6.48
C SER A 209 -2.36 8.72 -8.00
N GLY A 210 -2.26 9.89 -8.63
CA GLY A 210 -2.03 9.96 -10.06
C GLY A 210 -1.85 11.36 -10.62
N THR A 211 -2.04 11.47 -11.92
CA THR A 211 -1.96 12.74 -12.67
C THR A 211 -3.18 12.91 -13.55
N LEU A 212 -3.63 14.14 -13.69
CA LEU A 212 -4.57 14.61 -14.69
C LEU A 212 -3.81 15.51 -15.67
N SER A 213 -3.93 15.26 -16.97
CA SER A 213 -3.52 16.20 -18.03
C SER A 213 -4.73 16.92 -18.59
N TYR A 214 -4.59 18.22 -18.85
CA TYR A 214 -5.66 19.08 -19.36
C TYR A 214 -5.18 19.97 -20.52
N PRO A 215 -6.04 20.25 -21.52
CA PRO A 215 -5.68 21.02 -22.71
C PRO A 215 -5.67 22.54 -22.47
N SER A 216 -5.23 23.29 -23.48
CA SER A 216 -5.33 24.74 -23.48
C SER A 216 -6.79 25.21 -23.41
N GLY A 217 -7.02 26.34 -22.74
CA GLY A 217 -8.36 26.87 -22.47
C GLY A 217 -9.08 26.28 -21.26
N THR A 218 -8.53 25.28 -20.56
CA THR A 218 -9.13 24.79 -19.30
C THR A 218 -9.17 25.92 -18.26
N THR A 219 -10.34 26.17 -17.65
CA THR A 219 -10.57 27.27 -16.69
C THR A 219 -10.82 26.81 -15.26
N SER A 220 -11.42 25.63 -15.08
CA SER A 220 -11.53 25.02 -13.76
C SER A 220 -11.54 23.50 -13.84
N LEU A 221 -11.08 22.87 -12.76
CA LEU A 221 -11.11 21.43 -12.55
C LEU A 221 -11.80 21.16 -11.21
N THR A 222 -12.53 20.07 -11.08
CA THR A 222 -13.16 19.63 -9.82
C THR A 222 -13.06 18.13 -9.71
N ILE A 223 -12.61 17.66 -8.55
CA ILE A 223 -12.37 16.25 -8.24
C ILE A 223 -13.37 15.78 -7.18
N THR A 224 -13.95 14.61 -7.40
CA THR A 224 -14.79 13.87 -6.45
C THR A 224 -14.09 12.56 -6.13
N GLY A 225 -14.13 12.12 -4.86
CA GLY A 225 -13.38 10.93 -4.40
C GLY A 225 -11.89 11.17 -4.18
N GLY A 226 -11.42 12.42 -4.22
CA GLY A 226 -10.02 12.79 -4.02
C GLY A 226 -9.80 14.29 -3.84
N GLU A 227 -8.54 14.68 -3.85
CA GLU A 227 -8.05 16.07 -3.80
C GLU A 227 -6.90 16.27 -4.80
N PHE A 228 -6.65 17.51 -5.21
CA PHE A 228 -5.46 17.88 -5.99
C PHE A 228 -4.24 18.10 -5.07
N GLU A 229 -3.03 18.22 -5.63
CA GLU A 229 -1.76 18.41 -4.90
C GLU A 229 -1.73 19.61 -3.91
N ASN A 230 -2.69 20.54 -4.00
CA ASN A 230 -2.87 21.66 -3.08
C ASN A 230 -3.82 21.38 -1.89
N GLY A 231 -4.39 20.17 -1.78
CA GLY A 231 -5.38 19.80 -0.77
C GLY A 231 -6.79 20.36 -1.05
N GLU A 232 -7.06 20.83 -2.27
CA GLU A 232 -8.38 21.34 -2.65
C GLU A 232 -9.10 20.38 -3.62
N GLN A 233 -10.43 20.30 -3.51
CA GLN A 233 -11.27 19.54 -4.44
C GLN A 233 -11.62 20.32 -5.72
N ARG A 234 -11.23 21.59 -5.81
CA ARG A 234 -11.51 22.45 -6.97
C ARG A 234 -10.35 23.39 -7.24
N MET A 235 -9.88 23.40 -8.48
CA MET A 235 -8.87 24.34 -8.96
C MET A 235 -9.48 25.33 -9.95
N VAL A 236 -8.98 26.56 -9.92
CA VAL A 236 -9.23 27.57 -10.95
C VAL A 236 -7.90 27.86 -11.65
N LEU A 237 -7.89 27.67 -12.97
CA LEU A 237 -6.70 27.89 -13.80
C LEU A 237 -6.78 29.30 -14.40
N SER A 238 -5.66 30.01 -14.36
CA SER A 238 -5.60 31.45 -14.69
C SER A 238 -4.81 31.75 -15.96
N ASP A 239 -3.87 30.88 -16.29
CA ASP A 239 -3.22 30.78 -17.57
C ASP A 239 -3.95 29.74 -18.42
N ALA A 240 -4.42 30.13 -19.61
CA ALA A 240 -5.15 29.24 -20.53
C ALA A 240 -4.23 28.20 -21.22
N SER A 241 -3.11 27.84 -20.59
CA SER A 241 -2.12 26.86 -21.03
C SER A 241 -2.67 25.45 -20.93
N ALA A 242 -2.17 24.53 -21.76
CA ALA A 242 -2.24 23.11 -21.44
C ALA A 242 -1.28 22.80 -20.27
N GLY A 243 -1.62 21.80 -19.46
CA GLY A 243 -0.81 21.44 -18.29
C GLY A 243 -1.21 20.10 -17.68
N SER A 244 -0.64 19.82 -16.51
CA SER A 244 -0.97 18.65 -15.72
C SER A 244 -0.92 18.96 -14.23
N VAL A 245 -1.73 18.24 -13.45
CA VAL A 245 -1.77 18.34 -11.99
C VAL A 245 -1.87 16.96 -11.37
N LYS A 246 -1.24 16.74 -10.20
CA LYS A 246 -1.39 15.50 -9.45
C LYS A 246 -2.68 15.49 -8.65
N TRP A 247 -3.18 14.29 -8.38
CA TRP A 247 -4.31 14.04 -7.51
C TRP A 247 -4.01 12.88 -6.56
N SER A 248 -4.70 12.86 -5.43
CA SER A 248 -4.71 11.78 -4.44
C SER A 248 -6.14 11.40 -4.10
N ALA A 249 -6.43 10.10 -3.99
CA ALA A 249 -7.74 9.59 -3.63
C ALA A 249 -8.03 9.78 -2.13
N THR A 250 -9.29 10.03 -1.80
CA THR A 250 -9.81 10.03 -0.43
C THR A 250 -10.14 8.59 -0.05
N LEU A 251 -9.24 7.94 0.70
CA LEU A 251 -9.34 6.50 0.99
C LEU A 251 -10.00 6.25 2.34
N HIS A 252 -11.00 5.37 2.30
CA HIS A 252 -11.73 4.80 3.44
C HIS A 252 -12.39 5.76 4.44
N ASP A 253 -12.50 7.07 4.15
CA ASP A 253 -12.92 8.07 5.13
C ASP A 253 -14.38 7.97 5.56
N ASP A 254 -15.29 7.64 4.66
CA ASP A 254 -16.68 7.30 5.00
C ASP A 254 -16.73 5.87 5.55
N GLU A 255 -16.45 4.88 4.70
CA GLU A 255 -16.47 3.46 5.03
C GLU A 255 -15.23 2.70 4.56
N TRP A 256 -14.96 1.56 5.18
CA TRP A 256 -13.94 0.63 4.69
C TRP A 256 -14.49 -0.07 3.46
N ALA A 257 -14.09 0.40 2.28
CA ALA A 257 -14.43 -0.18 0.99
C ALA A 257 -13.17 -0.56 0.21
N ARG A 258 -13.26 -1.60 -0.62
CA ARG A 258 -12.20 -2.02 -1.56
C ARG A 258 -12.00 -1.03 -2.70
N PHE A 259 -13.07 -0.58 -3.34
CA PHE A 259 -13.01 0.24 -4.55
C PHE A 259 -13.33 1.71 -4.25
N HIS A 260 -12.45 2.62 -4.68
CA HIS A 260 -12.66 4.06 -4.61
C HIS A 260 -12.68 4.66 -6.01
N GLU A 261 -13.77 5.32 -6.38
CA GLU A 261 -13.90 6.02 -7.65
C GLU A 261 -13.42 7.47 -7.51
N VAL A 262 -12.43 7.85 -8.31
CA VAL A 262 -11.95 9.22 -8.45
C VAL A 262 -12.46 9.76 -9.77
N THR A 263 -13.32 10.76 -9.74
CA THR A 263 -13.92 11.40 -10.92
C THR A 263 -13.47 12.86 -10.99
N ILE A 264 -12.98 13.28 -12.15
CA ILE A 264 -12.55 14.65 -12.41
C ILE A 264 -13.37 15.25 -13.57
N GLU A 265 -13.98 16.39 -13.28
CA GLU A 265 -14.73 17.21 -14.22
C GLU A 265 -13.98 18.53 -14.47
N GLY A 266 -14.27 19.21 -15.58
CA GLY A 266 -13.65 20.49 -15.87
C GLY A 266 -14.48 21.40 -16.78
N THR A 267 -14.17 22.69 -16.71
CA THR A 267 -14.71 23.71 -17.62
C THR A 267 -13.60 24.29 -18.49
N TRP A 268 -13.96 24.79 -19.66
CA TRP A 268 -13.03 25.48 -20.56
C TRP A 268 -13.63 26.76 -21.11
N GLU A 269 -12.75 27.67 -21.53
CA GLU A 269 -13.07 28.94 -22.17
C GLU A 269 -11.96 29.31 -23.17
N LEU A 270 -12.34 29.59 -24.41
CA LEU A 270 -11.44 29.89 -25.51
C LEU A 270 -11.87 31.16 -26.24
N GLU A 271 -10.90 31.97 -26.67
CA GLU A 271 -11.19 33.15 -27.49
C GLU A 271 -11.60 32.74 -28.91
N GLU A 272 -12.76 33.21 -29.35
CA GLU A 272 -13.34 32.96 -30.66
C GLU A 272 -13.59 34.28 -31.40
N ARG A 273 -13.18 34.34 -32.67
CA ARG A 273 -13.57 35.39 -33.61
C ARG A 273 -14.69 34.85 -34.51
N TYR A 274 -15.84 35.51 -34.50
CA TYR A 274 -16.99 35.16 -35.32
C TYR A 274 -17.65 36.40 -35.95
N TRP A 275 -18.54 36.21 -36.91
CA TRP A 275 -19.34 37.29 -37.49
C TRP A 275 -20.78 37.22 -36.96
N PRO A 276 -21.35 38.35 -36.49
CA PRO A 276 -22.76 38.40 -36.14
C PRO A 276 -23.62 38.28 -37.41
N ASP A 277 -24.83 37.75 -37.25
CA ASP A 277 -25.89 37.72 -38.26
C ASP A 277 -26.60 39.07 -38.36
N GLN A 278 -25.80 40.14 -38.48
CA GLN A 278 -26.25 41.52 -38.49
C GLN A 278 -25.50 42.31 -39.56
N ILE A 279 -26.16 43.25 -40.22
CA ILE A 279 -25.51 44.24 -41.09
C ILE A 279 -25.98 45.66 -40.75
N VAL A 280 -25.22 46.65 -41.19
CA VAL A 280 -25.67 48.05 -41.17
C VAL A 280 -26.49 48.30 -42.44
N LEU A 281 -27.77 48.57 -42.25
CA LEU A 281 -28.73 48.95 -43.28
C LEU A 281 -28.80 50.47 -43.39
N HIS A 282 -28.66 50.99 -44.61
CA HIS A 282 -28.87 52.39 -44.97
C HIS A 282 -30.15 52.43 -45.84
N PRO A 283 -31.31 52.81 -45.27
CA PRO A 283 -32.56 52.88 -46.02
C PRO A 283 -32.60 54.14 -46.88
N SER A 284 -33.19 54.06 -48.07
CA SER A 284 -33.41 55.27 -48.88
C SER A 284 -34.65 56.07 -48.44
N SER A 285 -34.68 57.37 -48.73
CA SER A 285 -35.85 58.22 -48.49
C SER A 285 -37.00 57.96 -49.47
N ASP A 286 -36.67 57.50 -50.69
CA ASP A 286 -37.65 56.94 -51.62
C ASP A 286 -37.82 55.43 -51.36
N GLN A 287 -39.07 54.96 -51.38
CA GLN A 287 -39.41 53.56 -51.14
C GLN A 287 -39.31 52.69 -52.40
N THR A 288 -39.12 53.27 -53.59
CA THR A 288 -38.85 52.51 -54.83
C THR A 288 -37.36 52.23 -55.06
N GLU A 289 -36.49 53.01 -54.42
CA GLU A 289 -35.04 52.82 -54.46
C GLU A 289 -34.56 51.67 -53.57
N GLN A 290 -33.48 51.02 -53.98
CA GLN A 290 -32.89 49.89 -53.25
C GLN A 290 -32.22 50.31 -51.94
N LYS A 291 -32.35 49.47 -50.91
CA LYS A 291 -31.59 49.65 -49.66
C LYS A 291 -30.12 49.29 -49.85
N LEU A 292 -29.25 50.05 -49.19
CA LEU A 292 -27.82 49.80 -49.17
C LEU A 292 -27.37 49.12 -47.87
N GLY A 293 -26.32 48.30 -47.95
CA GLY A 293 -25.74 47.59 -46.82
C GLY A 293 -24.24 47.83 -46.67
N SER A 294 -23.76 47.89 -45.43
CA SER A 294 -22.35 47.80 -45.05
C SER A 294 -22.15 46.87 -43.85
N GLY A 295 -20.92 46.42 -43.62
CA GLY A 295 -20.64 45.36 -42.65
C GLY A 295 -20.69 45.82 -41.19
N VAL A 296 -21.00 44.87 -40.31
CA VAL A 296 -20.71 44.91 -38.88
C VAL A 296 -19.44 44.10 -38.64
N ALA A 297 -18.46 44.71 -37.96
CA ALA A 297 -17.17 44.07 -37.70
C ALA A 297 -17.33 42.70 -37.00
N ALA A 298 -16.36 41.81 -37.23
CA ALA A 298 -16.24 40.56 -36.49
C ALA A 298 -16.17 40.82 -34.98
N VAL A 299 -16.79 39.95 -34.20
CA VAL A 299 -16.75 39.99 -32.74
C VAL A 299 -15.70 38.99 -32.27
N THR A 300 -14.80 39.44 -31.41
CA THR A 300 -13.96 38.56 -30.59
C THR A 300 -14.63 38.41 -29.23
N ALA A 301 -15.01 37.19 -28.87
CA ALA A 301 -15.59 36.88 -27.57
C ALA A 301 -15.01 35.56 -27.03
N LYS A 302 -15.54 35.10 -25.90
CA LYS A 302 -15.20 33.83 -25.28
C LYS A 302 -16.30 32.81 -25.58
N ASN A 303 -15.92 31.67 -26.13
CA ASN A 303 -16.76 30.47 -26.16
C ASN A 303 -16.31 29.54 -25.02
N GLY A 304 -17.23 28.83 -24.39
CA GLY A 304 -16.92 27.99 -23.25
C GLY A 304 -17.90 26.84 -23.06
N GLY A 305 -17.51 25.88 -22.25
CA GLY A 305 -18.29 24.68 -21.98
C GLY A 305 -17.65 23.80 -20.93
N GLU A 306 -18.14 22.57 -20.85
CA GLU A 306 -17.65 21.52 -19.95
C GLU A 306 -16.85 20.47 -20.76
N PHE A 307 -15.99 19.73 -20.08
CA PHE A 307 -15.39 18.49 -20.59
C PHE A 307 -16.26 17.30 -20.18
N ASP A 308 -16.22 16.21 -20.97
CA ASP A 308 -16.71 14.92 -20.49
C ASP A 308 -15.91 14.51 -19.22
N PRO A 309 -16.59 14.03 -18.15
CA PRO A 309 -15.91 13.58 -16.94
C PRO A 309 -14.95 12.41 -17.21
N VAL A 310 -13.80 12.42 -16.53
CA VAL A 310 -12.85 11.30 -16.55
C VAL A 310 -12.75 10.66 -15.18
N SER A 311 -12.77 9.33 -15.13
CA SER A 311 -12.78 8.59 -13.87
C SER A 311 -11.77 7.44 -13.85
N ILE A 312 -11.29 7.10 -12.65
CA ILE A 312 -10.45 5.93 -12.40
C ILE A 312 -10.87 5.27 -11.09
N THR A 313 -10.80 3.94 -11.04
CA THR A 313 -11.06 3.18 -9.81
C THR A 313 -9.75 2.74 -9.18
N VAL A 314 -9.57 3.07 -7.90
CA VAL A 314 -8.48 2.58 -7.05
C VAL A 314 -8.97 1.32 -6.33
N ASP A 315 -8.24 0.21 -6.46
CA ASP A 315 -8.50 -1.05 -5.75
C ASP A 315 -7.55 -1.17 -4.55
N SER A 316 -8.07 -0.94 -3.34
CA SER A 316 -7.33 -0.98 -2.07
C SER A 316 -7.28 -2.38 -1.44
N GLN A 317 -7.52 -3.46 -2.19
CA GLN A 317 -7.29 -4.81 -1.69
C GLN A 317 -5.81 -5.05 -1.34
N PHE A 318 -5.57 -5.52 -0.12
CA PHE A 318 -4.22 -5.74 0.42
C PHE A 318 -4.05 -7.15 0.99
N THR A 319 -2.80 -7.59 1.03
CA THR A 319 -2.39 -8.86 1.64
C THR A 319 -1.52 -8.55 2.86
N PRO A 320 -1.95 -8.88 4.10
CA PRO A 320 -1.10 -8.73 5.26
C PRO A 320 0.01 -9.80 5.26
N ALA A 321 1.15 -9.47 5.86
CA ALA A 321 2.26 -10.38 6.13
C ALA A 321 2.58 -10.38 7.63
N ILE A 322 3.08 -11.51 8.13
CA ILE A 322 3.40 -11.76 9.54
C ILE A 322 4.82 -12.33 9.62
N GLU A 323 5.61 -11.82 10.55
CA GLU A 323 6.93 -12.34 10.96
C GLU A 323 6.95 -12.38 12.49
N THR A 324 7.40 -13.47 13.12
CA THR A 324 7.38 -13.59 14.58
C THR A 324 8.76 -13.91 15.17
N SER A 325 8.91 -13.75 16.48
CA SER A 325 10.19 -14.02 17.17
C SER A 325 10.03 -14.02 18.69
N VAL A 326 10.56 -15.04 19.34
CA VAL A 326 10.50 -15.15 20.80
C VAL A 326 11.47 -14.14 21.46
N PRO A 327 11.06 -13.46 22.55
CA PRO A 327 11.94 -12.55 23.26
C PRO A 327 13.05 -13.29 24.05
N GLU A 328 12.81 -14.54 24.44
CA GLU A 328 13.73 -15.41 25.16
C GLU A 328 13.62 -16.83 24.58
N LEU A 329 14.75 -17.48 24.29
CA LEU A 329 14.79 -18.85 23.75
C LEU A 329 14.54 -19.91 24.84
N ILE A 330 15.02 -19.67 26.07
CA ILE A 330 14.93 -20.61 27.19
C ILE A 330 13.88 -20.08 28.15
N VAL A 331 12.83 -20.88 28.42
CA VAL A 331 11.77 -20.51 29.36
C VAL A 331 11.95 -21.28 30.65
N ASP A 332 12.23 -20.56 31.74
CA ASP A 332 12.24 -21.13 33.08
C ASP A 332 10.85 -21.67 33.45
N ARG A 333 10.82 -22.84 34.11
CA ARG A 333 9.58 -23.58 34.36
C ARG A 333 8.71 -22.96 35.46
N ASP A 334 9.34 -22.38 36.47
CA ASP A 334 8.67 -21.91 37.68
C ASP A 334 8.39 -20.40 37.65
N THR A 335 9.14 -19.64 36.84
CA THR A 335 9.07 -18.17 36.75
C THR A 335 8.83 -17.64 35.33
N GLY A 336 9.10 -18.43 34.29
CA GLY A 336 8.96 -18.02 32.89
C GLY A 336 7.52 -18.15 32.34
N SER A 337 7.30 -17.51 31.20
CA SER A 337 6.03 -17.53 30.46
C SER A 337 6.29 -17.56 28.98
N PHE A 338 5.51 -18.33 28.21
CA PHE A 338 5.63 -18.30 26.75
C PHE A 338 5.20 -16.93 26.20
N ALA A 339 6.11 -16.26 25.51
CA ALA A 339 5.91 -14.93 24.94
C ALA A 339 6.37 -14.87 23.48
N ASP A 340 5.95 -13.84 22.75
CA ASP A 340 6.27 -13.67 21.34
C ASP A 340 6.24 -12.20 20.91
N THR A 341 6.93 -11.89 19.82
CA THR A 341 7.06 -10.57 19.21
C THR A 341 6.57 -10.65 17.77
N VAL A 342 5.28 -10.35 17.57
CA VAL A 342 4.59 -10.46 16.28
C VAL A 342 4.73 -9.15 15.51
N THR A 343 5.40 -9.17 14.37
CA THR A 343 5.49 -8.03 13.45
C THR A 343 4.55 -8.25 12.27
N VAL A 344 3.72 -7.25 11.99
CA VAL A 344 2.73 -7.30 10.90
C VAL A 344 2.93 -6.14 9.93
N SER A 345 2.80 -6.44 8.64
CA SER A 345 2.98 -5.48 7.54
C SER A 345 1.99 -5.75 6.40
N ALA A 346 2.02 -4.94 5.34
CA ALA A 346 1.36 -5.26 4.07
C ALA A 346 2.41 -5.77 3.08
N SER A 347 2.05 -6.79 2.30
CA SER A 347 2.90 -7.32 1.23
C SER A 347 3.13 -6.25 0.15
N GLY A 348 4.38 -6.06 -0.26
CA GLY A 348 4.78 -5.06 -1.26
C GLY A 348 4.26 -5.33 -2.68
N GLU A 349 3.61 -6.46 -2.92
CA GLU A 349 2.91 -6.78 -4.18
C GLU A 349 1.41 -6.37 -4.15
N SER A 350 0.94 -5.76 -3.05
CA SER A 350 -0.48 -5.41 -2.82
C SER A 350 -0.64 -3.94 -2.39
N ALA A 351 -1.88 -3.48 -2.18
CA ALA A 351 -2.12 -2.16 -1.61
C ALA A 351 -1.46 -2.01 -0.22
N PRO A 352 -1.14 -0.77 0.23
CA PRO A 352 -0.69 -0.55 1.60
C PRO A 352 -1.78 -0.94 2.62
N TRP A 353 -1.39 -1.10 3.89
CA TRP A 353 -2.36 -1.37 4.95
C TRP A 353 -3.44 -0.28 4.98
N PRO A 354 -4.74 -0.60 4.84
CA PRO A 354 -5.78 0.40 4.70
C PRO A 354 -5.81 1.39 5.85
N GLN A 355 -5.75 2.68 5.52
CA GLN A 355 -5.68 3.80 6.46
C GLN A 355 -6.61 4.92 6.00
N ARG A 356 -7.34 5.53 6.94
CA ARG A 356 -8.24 6.67 6.64
C ARG A 356 -7.45 7.96 6.42
N THR A 357 -7.65 8.61 5.28
CA THR A 357 -6.95 9.85 4.91
C THR A 357 -7.20 10.99 5.91
N THR A 358 -8.41 11.13 6.45
CA THR A 358 -8.79 12.21 7.39
C THR A 358 -8.14 12.15 8.78
N ASN A 359 -7.82 10.97 9.29
CA ASN A 359 -7.42 10.82 10.70
C ASN A 359 -6.31 9.78 10.96
N GLY A 360 -5.79 9.11 9.94
CA GLY A 360 -4.70 8.14 10.06
C GLY A 360 -5.07 6.82 10.76
N THR A 361 -6.35 6.56 11.05
CA THR A 361 -6.79 5.30 11.67
C THR A 361 -6.64 4.16 10.66
N TYR A 362 -6.00 3.06 11.07
CA TYR A 362 -5.87 1.86 10.25
C TYR A 362 -7.08 0.92 10.36
N LEU A 363 -7.24 0.03 9.37
CA LEU A 363 -8.20 -1.07 9.45
C LEU A 363 -7.74 -2.04 10.56
N PRO A 364 -8.58 -2.28 11.60
CA PRO A 364 -8.20 -3.15 12.71
C PRO A 364 -8.35 -4.62 12.30
N LEU A 365 -7.27 -5.39 12.43
CA LEU A 365 -7.26 -6.84 12.20
C LEU A 365 -7.09 -7.61 13.52
N THR A 366 -7.39 -8.91 13.47
CA THR A 366 -7.13 -9.86 14.55
C THR A 366 -6.28 -11.01 14.03
N ALA A 367 -5.18 -11.30 14.71
CA ALA A 367 -4.35 -12.49 14.47
C ALA A 367 -4.57 -13.52 15.57
N GLN A 368 -4.42 -14.80 15.24
CA GLN A 368 -4.54 -15.93 16.15
C GLN A 368 -3.22 -16.68 16.20
N GLY A 369 -2.65 -16.80 17.39
CA GLY A 369 -1.41 -17.53 17.66
C GLY A 369 -1.73 -18.90 18.26
N THR A 370 -1.05 -19.94 17.81
CA THR A 370 -1.05 -21.27 18.43
C THR A 370 0.38 -21.63 18.82
N LEU A 371 0.60 -21.93 20.09
CA LEU A 371 1.87 -22.47 20.58
C LEU A 371 1.80 -23.99 20.52
N TYR A 372 2.54 -24.58 19.62
CA TYR A 372 2.66 -26.03 19.47
C TYR A 372 3.79 -26.57 20.35
N GLY A 373 3.58 -27.73 20.97
CA GLY A 373 4.53 -28.40 21.86
C GLY A 373 3.86 -28.98 23.12
N PRO A 374 4.60 -29.69 23.99
CA PRO A 374 6.03 -29.97 23.89
C PRO A 374 6.38 -30.96 22.77
N PHE A 375 7.50 -30.72 22.08
CA PHE A 375 8.21 -31.71 21.28
C PHE A 375 9.52 -32.10 21.97
N ASN A 376 9.91 -33.37 21.93
CA ASN A 376 11.19 -33.80 22.51
C ASN A 376 12.39 -33.61 21.56
N VAL A 377 12.14 -33.32 20.28
CA VAL A 377 13.13 -33.07 19.22
C VAL A 377 12.80 -31.72 18.57
N PRO A 378 13.79 -30.89 18.16
CA PRO A 378 13.53 -29.70 17.36
C PRO A 378 12.77 -30.06 16.08
N GLN A 379 11.86 -29.20 15.66
CA GLN A 379 11.06 -29.42 14.47
C GLN A 379 11.75 -28.79 13.24
N GLU A 380 11.45 -29.33 12.06
CA GLU A 380 11.89 -28.73 10.80
C GLU A 380 10.90 -27.65 10.35
N GLU A 381 11.42 -26.60 9.71
CA GLU A 381 10.64 -25.48 9.18
C GLU A 381 9.70 -25.91 8.04
N ARG A 382 8.40 -25.67 8.19
CA ARG A 382 7.32 -26.09 7.29
C ARG A 382 6.19 -25.07 7.26
N ASP A 383 5.42 -25.05 6.19
CA ASP A 383 4.37 -24.04 6.00
C ASP A 383 3.16 -24.26 6.93
N GLU A 384 2.97 -25.48 7.43
CA GLU A 384 1.95 -25.83 8.41
C GLU A 384 2.52 -26.79 9.48
N ALA A 385 2.00 -26.69 10.70
CA ALA A 385 2.30 -27.65 11.77
C ALA A 385 1.77 -29.06 11.42
N PRO A 386 2.54 -30.15 11.67
CA PRO A 386 2.09 -31.50 11.42
C PRO A 386 0.72 -31.82 12.06
N ALA A 387 -0.13 -32.55 11.33
CA ALA A 387 -1.45 -32.93 11.82
C ALA A 387 -1.36 -33.73 13.13
N GLY A 388 -2.07 -33.27 14.17
CA GLY A 388 -2.02 -33.87 15.51
C GLY A 388 -0.87 -33.37 16.40
N SER A 389 -0.11 -32.36 15.97
CA SER A 389 0.87 -31.66 16.82
C SER A 389 0.25 -31.25 18.17
N PRO A 390 0.95 -31.50 19.31
CA PRO A 390 0.51 -31.02 20.62
C PRO A 390 0.33 -29.49 20.64
N VAL A 391 -0.67 -28.99 21.36
CA VAL A 391 -0.94 -27.56 21.52
C VAL A 391 -0.84 -27.20 22.99
N ALA A 392 0.13 -26.36 23.33
CA ALA A 392 0.38 -25.88 24.68
C ALA A 392 -0.47 -24.64 25.02
N ALA A 393 -0.64 -23.73 24.05
CA ALA A 393 -1.41 -22.49 24.24
C ALA A 393 -2.07 -22.01 22.95
N ARG A 394 -3.05 -21.11 23.10
CA ARG A 394 -3.54 -20.24 22.03
C ARG A 394 -3.68 -18.81 22.56
N SER A 395 -3.36 -17.84 21.72
CA SER A 395 -3.44 -16.41 22.01
C SER A 395 -4.15 -15.68 20.88
N THR A 396 -4.78 -14.54 21.19
CA THR A 396 -5.41 -13.65 20.21
C THR A 396 -4.76 -12.27 20.30
N LEU A 397 -4.25 -11.78 19.17
CA LEU A 397 -3.66 -10.45 19.05
C LEU A 397 -4.62 -9.52 18.31
N LYS A 398 -4.85 -8.32 18.86
CA LYS A 398 -5.56 -7.24 18.16
C LYS A 398 -4.57 -6.26 17.55
N ILE A 399 -4.71 -6.03 16.26
CA ILE A 399 -3.86 -5.14 15.46
C ILE A 399 -4.64 -3.84 15.25
N ASP A 400 -4.83 -3.09 16.33
CA ASP A 400 -5.65 -1.87 16.33
C ASP A 400 -4.86 -0.63 15.85
N ASN A 401 -3.53 -0.70 15.78
CA ASN A 401 -2.65 0.40 15.33
C ASN A 401 -2.07 0.18 13.91
N GLY A 402 -2.56 -0.82 13.17
CA GLY A 402 -2.06 -1.14 11.84
C GLY A 402 -0.67 -1.81 11.85
N PRO A 403 0.15 -1.60 10.81
CA PRO A 403 1.43 -2.29 10.66
C PRO A 403 2.44 -1.88 11.73
N GLY A 404 3.21 -2.85 12.24
CA GLY A 404 4.15 -2.65 13.34
C GLY A 404 4.37 -3.92 14.16
N THR A 405 5.07 -3.78 15.29
CA THR A 405 5.46 -4.89 16.16
C THR A 405 4.67 -4.90 17.47
N TYR A 406 4.19 -6.07 17.86
CA TYR A 406 3.30 -6.31 18.99
C TYR A 406 3.86 -7.41 19.90
N ALA A 407 3.98 -7.14 21.19
CA ALA A 407 4.37 -8.14 22.18
C ALA A 407 3.14 -8.93 22.66
N VAL A 408 3.27 -10.25 22.76
CA VAL A 408 2.25 -11.17 23.27
C VAL A 408 2.85 -12.02 24.39
N THR A 409 2.05 -12.32 25.41
CA THR A 409 2.37 -13.32 26.43
C THR A 409 1.16 -14.25 26.55
N ALA A 410 1.39 -15.55 26.52
CA ALA A 410 0.35 -16.55 26.73
C ALA A 410 0.02 -16.68 28.22
N GLU A 411 -1.23 -17.03 28.53
CA GLU A 411 -1.65 -17.38 29.89
C GLU A 411 -1.12 -18.75 30.36
N ALA A 412 -0.58 -19.56 29.44
CA ALA A 412 -0.04 -20.88 29.74
C ALA A 412 1.37 -20.80 30.33
N THR A 413 1.60 -21.52 31.43
CA THR A 413 2.93 -21.71 32.03
C THR A 413 3.60 -22.99 31.50
N PRO A 414 4.94 -23.08 31.53
CA PRO A 414 5.65 -24.29 31.11
C PRO A 414 5.41 -25.45 32.09
N SER A 415 4.76 -26.53 31.64
CA SER A 415 4.49 -27.71 32.49
C SER A 415 5.51 -28.84 32.31
N GLU A 416 6.00 -29.02 31.08
CA GLU A 416 6.84 -30.15 30.64
C GLU A 416 8.10 -29.64 29.91
N SER A 417 9.19 -30.43 29.92
CA SER A 417 10.34 -30.12 29.07
C SER A 417 10.01 -30.39 27.60
N GLY A 418 10.45 -29.49 26.72
CA GLY A 418 10.20 -29.60 25.29
C GLY A 418 10.65 -28.39 24.50
N TYR A 419 10.74 -28.58 23.19
CA TYR A 419 10.69 -27.51 22.20
C TYR A 419 9.24 -27.12 21.96
N TYR A 420 8.98 -25.83 21.81
CA TYR A 420 7.66 -25.27 21.50
C TYR A 420 7.81 -24.22 20.41
N TYR A 421 6.84 -24.08 19.52
CA TYR A 421 6.90 -23.13 18.39
C TYR A 421 5.59 -22.36 18.30
N TRP A 422 5.68 -21.03 18.17
CA TRP A 422 4.54 -20.23 17.78
C TRP A 422 4.23 -20.43 16.29
N VAL A 423 2.96 -20.26 15.95
CA VAL A 423 2.46 -20.03 14.58
C VAL A 423 1.33 -19.03 14.69
N TRP A 424 1.41 -17.92 13.98
CA TRP A 424 0.41 -16.85 13.91
C TRP A 424 -0.24 -16.78 12.55
N GLN A 425 -1.56 -16.60 12.56
CA GLN A 425 -2.35 -16.44 11.35
C GLN A 425 -3.34 -15.27 11.44
N ILE A 426 -3.49 -14.56 10.32
CA ILE A 426 -4.64 -13.68 10.02
C ILE A 426 -5.48 -14.43 8.99
N ASP A 427 -6.68 -14.84 9.39
CA ASP A 427 -7.68 -15.49 8.53
C ASP A 427 -8.83 -14.51 8.29
N GLU A 428 -9.15 -14.22 7.02
CA GLU A 428 -10.27 -13.35 6.60
C GLU A 428 -11.60 -13.82 7.22
N ALA A 429 -11.88 -15.11 7.20
CA ALA A 429 -13.12 -15.67 7.73
C ALA A 429 -13.27 -15.43 9.25
N SER A 430 -12.15 -15.37 9.98
CA SER A 430 -12.11 -15.08 11.42
C SER A 430 -12.28 -13.60 11.80
N GLN A 431 -12.18 -12.67 10.84
CA GLN A 431 -12.16 -11.23 11.14
C GLN A 431 -13.52 -10.69 11.62
N SER A 432 -13.51 -9.43 12.07
CA SER A 432 -14.75 -8.71 12.36
C SER A 432 -15.62 -8.57 11.09
N ARG A 433 -16.94 -8.43 11.27
CA ARG A 433 -17.85 -8.19 10.13
C ARG A 433 -17.49 -6.95 9.33
N LEU A 434 -16.98 -5.90 9.98
CA LEU A 434 -16.52 -4.67 9.32
C LEU A 434 -15.37 -4.93 8.33
N VAL A 435 -14.48 -5.88 8.63
CA VAL A 435 -13.37 -6.25 7.73
C VAL A 435 -13.89 -7.13 6.59
N ARG A 436 -14.71 -8.15 6.87
CA ARG A 436 -15.22 -9.05 5.82
C ARG A 436 -16.14 -8.34 4.83
N ASP A 437 -17.06 -7.51 5.32
CA ASP A 437 -17.98 -6.72 4.49
C ASP A 437 -17.25 -5.62 3.68
N SER A 438 -15.96 -5.32 3.95
CA SER A 438 -15.16 -4.33 3.20
C SER A 438 -14.50 -4.85 1.93
N GLU A 439 -14.37 -6.18 1.80
CA GLU A 439 -13.62 -6.88 0.72
C GLU A 439 -12.13 -6.49 0.60
N LEU A 440 -11.56 -5.81 1.60
CA LEU A 440 -10.17 -5.35 1.61
C LEU A 440 -9.14 -6.49 1.71
N LEU A 441 -9.51 -7.61 2.34
CA LEU A 441 -8.72 -8.84 2.31
C LEU A 441 -9.18 -9.74 1.14
N PRO A 442 -8.27 -10.49 0.49
CA PRO A 442 -8.63 -11.58 -0.39
C PRO A 442 -9.62 -12.55 0.27
N ALA A 443 -10.69 -12.90 -0.45
CA ALA A 443 -11.75 -13.77 0.07
C ALA A 443 -11.22 -15.18 0.41
N ASN A 444 -11.50 -15.66 1.63
CA ASN A 444 -10.89 -16.89 2.20
C ASN A 444 -9.35 -16.82 2.34
N GLY A 445 -8.77 -15.62 2.37
CA GLY A 445 -7.34 -15.42 2.57
C GLY A 445 -6.90 -15.83 3.98
N VAL A 446 -5.89 -16.70 4.04
CA VAL A 446 -5.20 -17.08 5.27
C VAL A 446 -3.73 -16.71 5.10
N PHE A 447 -3.23 -15.87 6.01
CA PHE A 447 -1.88 -15.33 5.98
C PHE A 447 -1.20 -15.74 7.28
N ALA A 448 -0.18 -16.61 7.20
CA ALA A 448 0.48 -17.18 8.37
C ALA A 448 2.00 -17.12 8.24
N ASP A 449 2.69 -17.15 9.38
CA ASP A 449 4.11 -17.50 9.48
C ASP A 449 4.30 -19.02 9.30
N ARG A 450 5.52 -19.53 9.50
CA ARG A 450 5.89 -20.92 9.21
C ARG A 450 6.12 -21.68 10.51
N PHE A 451 5.61 -22.90 10.59
CA PHE A 451 5.88 -23.77 11.73
C PHE A 451 7.35 -24.20 11.78
N GLY A 452 7.93 -24.26 12.98
CA GLY A 452 9.26 -24.84 13.21
C GLY A 452 10.43 -23.89 12.93
N VAL A 453 10.19 -22.59 12.81
CA VAL A 453 11.24 -21.57 12.69
C VAL A 453 11.99 -21.42 14.02
N ASP A 454 13.33 -21.48 13.99
CA ASP A 454 14.15 -21.48 15.21
C ASP A 454 14.00 -20.21 16.06
N VAL A 455 13.85 -19.04 15.44
CA VAL A 455 13.65 -17.77 16.16
C VAL A 455 12.25 -17.59 16.74
N GLU A 456 11.31 -18.45 16.35
CA GLU A 456 9.92 -18.52 16.85
C GLU A 456 9.76 -19.66 17.88
N GLY A 457 10.88 -20.30 18.25
CA GLY A 457 10.96 -21.46 19.12
C GLY A 457 11.34 -21.14 20.56
N HIS A 458 10.62 -21.74 21.51
CA HIS A 458 10.94 -21.79 22.94
C HIS A 458 11.50 -23.17 23.33
N VAL A 459 12.39 -23.20 24.31
CA VAL A 459 12.93 -24.41 24.94
C VAL A 459 12.62 -24.38 26.43
N VAL A 460 11.95 -25.42 26.93
CA VAL A 460 11.77 -25.65 28.37
C VAL A 460 12.77 -26.72 28.81
N PRO A 461 13.73 -26.42 29.71
CA PRO A 461 14.86 -27.30 30.01
C PRO A 461 14.43 -28.69 30.54
N THR A 462 15.24 -29.71 30.23
CA THR A 462 15.12 -31.05 30.83
C THR A 462 15.34 -30.96 32.34
N GLN A 463 14.40 -31.44 33.15
CA GLN A 463 14.52 -31.46 34.60
C GLN A 463 14.98 -32.85 35.08
N LEU A 464 16.27 -32.96 35.40
CA LEU A 464 16.91 -34.16 35.94
C LEU A 464 17.09 -34.05 37.46
N ARG A 465 16.98 -35.17 38.17
CA ARG A 465 17.35 -35.35 39.57
C ARG A 465 18.02 -36.70 39.74
N TRP A 466 18.94 -36.83 40.69
CA TRP A 466 19.69 -38.07 40.91
C TRP A 466 19.85 -38.40 42.39
N ILE A 467 20.35 -39.60 42.61
CA ILE A 467 20.94 -40.07 43.86
C ILE A 467 22.32 -40.62 43.52
N THR A 468 23.32 -40.42 44.39
CA THR A 468 24.61 -41.12 44.28
C THR A 468 24.76 -42.13 45.43
N ALA A 469 25.78 -42.99 45.36
CA ALA A 469 26.00 -44.05 46.33
C ALA A 469 27.43 -44.59 46.21
N LEU A 470 28.20 -44.41 47.27
CA LEU A 470 29.55 -44.96 47.37
C LEU A 470 29.54 -46.49 47.42
N LYS A 471 30.45 -47.11 46.68
CA LYS A 471 30.64 -48.57 46.72
C LYS A 471 31.32 -49.02 48.02
N GLU A 472 32.19 -48.18 48.58
CA GLU A 472 32.86 -48.40 49.86
C GLU A 472 32.74 -47.14 50.75
N ARG A 473 32.38 -47.35 52.03
CA ARG A 473 32.16 -46.27 53.01
C ARG A 473 33.15 -46.29 54.19
N GLU A 474 34.13 -47.21 54.15
CA GLU A 474 35.28 -47.25 55.06
C GLU A 474 36.57 -47.20 54.25
N LEU A 475 37.13 -46.01 54.08
CA LEU A 475 38.45 -45.82 53.49
C LEU A 475 39.52 -46.08 54.54
N GLN A 476 40.67 -46.63 54.14
CA GLN A 476 41.78 -46.82 55.08
C GLN A 476 42.63 -45.55 55.16
N PHE A 477 43.22 -45.21 56.30
CA PHE A 477 44.26 -44.19 56.30
C PHE A 477 45.53 -44.70 55.59
N GLY A 478 45.91 -44.07 54.48
CA GLY A 478 47.00 -44.52 53.61
C GLY A 478 48.13 -43.49 53.41
N THR A 479 49.37 -43.98 53.36
CA THR A 479 50.55 -43.23 52.85
C THR A 479 50.69 -43.38 51.32
N LYS A 480 49.54 -43.43 50.64
CA LYS A 480 49.35 -43.59 49.19
C LYS A 480 47.97 -43.07 48.85
N GLU A 481 47.82 -42.58 47.62
CA GLU A 481 46.53 -42.26 47.02
C GLU A 481 45.56 -43.44 47.11
N GLN A 482 44.30 -43.12 47.40
CA GLN A 482 43.18 -44.07 47.34
C GLN A 482 42.17 -43.61 46.31
N VAL A 483 41.36 -44.53 45.82
CA VAL A 483 40.25 -44.21 44.92
C VAL A 483 38.94 -44.38 45.67
N LEU A 484 38.10 -43.35 45.59
CA LEU A 484 36.72 -43.41 46.01
C LEU A 484 35.89 -43.76 44.76
N GLU A 485 35.17 -44.88 44.81
CA GLU A 485 34.27 -45.32 43.75
C GLU A 485 32.82 -44.98 44.13
N ASP A 486 32.15 -44.28 43.24
CA ASP A 486 30.77 -43.82 43.38
C ASP A 486 29.93 -44.29 42.19
N THR A 487 28.62 -44.33 42.38
CA THR A 487 27.64 -44.67 41.34
C THR A 487 26.50 -43.65 41.36
N ILE A 488 26.06 -43.22 40.18
CA ILE A 488 24.97 -42.24 40.03
C ILE A 488 23.77 -42.89 39.34
N LYS A 489 22.56 -42.57 39.80
CA LYS A 489 21.30 -42.94 39.14
C LYS A 489 20.45 -41.69 38.88
N VAL A 490 20.30 -41.34 37.60
CA VAL A 490 19.52 -40.18 37.15
C VAL A 490 18.06 -40.56 36.87
N SER A 491 17.14 -39.68 37.24
CA SER A 491 15.69 -39.74 37.02
C SER A 491 15.19 -38.46 36.37
N MET A 492 14.17 -38.55 35.50
CA MET A 492 13.46 -37.38 35.00
C MET A 492 12.28 -37.02 35.91
N GLN A 493 12.03 -35.73 36.06
CA GLN A 493 10.88 -35.25 36.83
C GLN A 493 9.62 -35.07 35.98
N ARG A 494 9.68 -34.31 34.87
CA ARG A 494 8.51 -33.92 34.07
C ARG A 494 8.83 -33.64 32.60
N GLY A 495 8.06 -34.25 31.69
CA GLY A 495 8.24 -34.15 30.24
C GLY A 495 9.21 -35.20 29.71
N ALA A 496 9.86 -34.91 28.59
CA ALA A 496 10.85 -35.78 27.95
C ALA A 496 12.27 -35.23 28.10
N TRP A 497 13.28 -36.11 28.03
CA TRP A 497 14.67 -35.71 27.88
C TRP A 497 14.81 -35.11 26.48
N LEU A 498 15.25 -33.86 26.39
CA LEU A 498 15.47 -33.19 25.12
C LEU A 498 16.50 -33.96 24.26
N VAL A 499 16.17 -34.09 22.99
CA VAL A 499 16.94 -34.78 21.97
C VAL A 499 17.36 -33.76 20.92
N ASP A 500 18.58 -33.85 20.43
CA ASP A 500 19.09 -32.96 19.40
C ASP A 500 18.53 -33.29 17.99
N ARG A 501 18.93 -32.52 16.98
CA ARG A 501 18.50 -32.75 15.58
C ARG A 501 18.99 -34.07 14.97
N THR A 502 19.92 -34.79 15.60
CA THR A 502 20.40 -36.10 15.14
C THR A 502 19.55 -37.25 15.67
N GLY A 503 18.72 -37.00 16.69
CA GLY A 503 17.94 -38.02 17.39
C GLY A 503 18.60 -38.55 18.66
N GLU A 504 19.74 -37.99 19.08
CA GLU A 504 20.46 -38.35 20.30
C GLU A 504 20.04 -37.47 21.49
N ARG A 505 19.96 -38.05 22.70
CA ARG A 505 19.67 -37.28 23.92
C ARG A 505 20.80 -36.31 24.21
N ILE A 506 20.44 -35.08 24.56
CA ILE A 506 21.38 -34.05 24.97
C ILE A 506 22.10 -34.52 26.26
N PRO A 507 23.43 -34.74 26.26
CA PRO A 507 24.13 -35.32 27.39
C PRO A 507 24.15 -34.37 28.59
N ALA A 508 23.91 -34.92 29.79
CA ALA A 508 24.03 -34.20 31.06
C ALA A 508 25.41 -34.46 31.66
N ARG A 509 26.24 -33.42 31.80
CA ARG A 509 27.55 -33.53 32.44
C ARG A 509 27.47 -33.12 33.89
N ILE A 510 27.54 -34.09 34.80
CA ILE A 510 27.39 -33.90 36.24
C ILE A 510 28.79 -33.85 36.87
N ARG A 511 29.13 -32.74 37.53
CA ARG A 511 30.35 -32.58 38.33
C ARG A 511 30.15 -33.31 39.65
N VAL A 512 31.02 -34.27 39.97
CA VAL A 512 30.98 -35.04 41.20
C VAL A 512 32.18 -34.64 42.05
N THR A 513 31.94 -33.96 43.16
CA THR A 513 32.97 -33.32 43.99
C THR A 513 33.06 -34.00 45.35
N ALA A 514 34.27 -34.41 45.73
CA ALA A 514 34.57 -34.94 47.04
C ALA A 514 35.10 -33.85 47.99
N TYR A 515 34.53 -33.81 49.18
CA TYR A 515 34.87 -32.87 50.25
C TYR A 515 35.35 -33.60 51.50
N GLN A 516 36.41 -33.10 52.12
CA GLN A 516 36.95 -33.55 53.39
C GLN A 516 36.38 -32.74 54.57
N LEU A 517 36.06 -33.42 55.67
CA LEU A 517 35.74 -32.82 56.99
C LEU A 517 36.46 -33.58 58.11
N ASP A 518 36.71 -32.92 59.25
CA ASP A 518 37.26 -33.57 60.45
C ASP A 518 36.19 -34.33 61.25
N GLU A 519 34.92 -33.89 61.18
CA GLU A 519 33.75 -34.49 61.84
C GLU A 519 32.78 -35.11 60.83
N GLU A 520 31.85 -35.96 61.29
CA GLU A 520 30.86 -36.62 60.44
C GLU A 520 29.88 -35.57 59.85
N PRO A 521 29.74 -35.46 58.52
CA PRO A 521 28.90 -34.43 57.92
C PRO A 521 27.41 -34.67 58.19
N SER A 522 26.68 -33.60 58.47
CA SER A 522 25.21 -33.60 58.50
C SER A 522 24.65 -33.28 57.11
N GLN A 523 23.60 -33.98 56.69
CA GLN A 523 22.91 -33.70 55.43
C GLN A 523 22.36 -32.26 55.37
N GLN A 524 22.74 -31.51 54.33
CA GLN A 524 22.32 -30.13 54.09
C GLN A 524 22.53 -29.72 52.63
N GLY A 525 21.78 -28.72 52.13
CA GLY A 525 21.79 -28.37 50.71
C GLY A 525 23.11 -27.82 50.14
N GLU A 526 24.04 -27.32 50.96
CA GLU A 526 25.33 -26.76 50.52
C GLU A 526 26.49 -27.21 51.42
N PRO A 527 27.72 -27.39 50.91
CA PRO A 527 28.91 -27.65 51.73
C PRO A 527 29.13 -26.55 52.79
N PRO A 528 29.41 -26.90 54.05
CA PRO A 528 29.74 -25.93 55.09
C PRO A 528 31.15 -25.34 54.86
N ALA A 529 31.47 -24.22 55.51
CA ALA A 529 32.71 -23.47 55.24
C ALA A 529 33.99 -24.23 55.64
N GLU A 530 33.88 -25.17 56.56
CA GLU A 530 34.92 -26.11 57.00
C GLU A 530 35.11 -27.30 56.03
N ALA A 531 34.17 -27.56 55.12
CA ALA A 531 34.30 -28.63 54.14
C ALA A 531 35.29 -28.23 53.05
N LYS A 532 36.39 -28.98 52.96
CA LYS A 532 37.47 -28.73 52.03
C LYS A 532 37.29 -29.57 50.77
N GLU A 533 37.07 -28.96 49.62
CA GLU A 533 37.14 -29.67 48.34
C GLU A 533 38.53 -30.31 48.18
N ILE A 534 38.56 -31.62 47.87
CA ILE A 534 39.80 -32.39 47.70
C ILE A 534 39.97 -32.93 46.29
N ALA A 535 38.87 -33.21 45.56
CA ALA A 535 38.90 -33.66 44.18
C ALA A 535 37.52 -33.48 43.52
N SER A 536 37.50 -33.29 42.20
CA SER A 536 36.29 -33.21 41.37
C SER A 536 36.48 -34.04 40.10
N VAL A 537 35.45 -34.80 39.71
CA VAL A 537 35.38 -35.56 38.45
C VAL A 537 34.07 -35.25 37.72
N PHE A 538 33.88 -35.82 36.52
CA PHE A 538 32.66 -35.63 35.74
C PHE A 538 32.05 -36.97 35.34
N ALA A 539 30.73 -37.12 35.52
CA ALA A 539 29.94 -38.20 34.97
C ALA A 539 29.09 -37.64 33.80
N ASP A 540 29.33 -38.15 32.59
CA ASP A 540 28.50 -37.82 31.43
C ASP A 540 27.33 -38.82 31.35
N VAL A 541 26.09 -38.33 31.45
CA VAL A 541 24.88 -39.15 31.51
C VAL A 541 23.96 -38.91 30.31
N THR A 542 23.55 -40.00 29.66
CA THR A 542 22.60 -40.02 28.53
C THR A 542 21.40 -40.95 28.76
N GLU A 543 21.33 -41.60 29.92
CA GLU A 543 20.29 -42.57 30.29
C GLU A 543 19.65 -42.25 31.64
N THR A 544 18.45 -42.78 31.84
CA THR A 544 17.64 -42.64 33.06
C THR A 544 17.39 -44.00 33.66
N GLU A 545 17.17 -44.04 34.97
CA GLU A 545 16.78 -45.22 35.74
C GLU A 545 17.82 -46.37 35.77
N THR A 546 19.01 -46.15 35.21
CA THR A 546 20.18 -47.02 35.28
C THR A 546 21.23 -46.46 36.24
N TRP A 547 21.93 -47.34 36.96
CA TRP A 547 23.12 -46.97 37.74
C TRP A 547 24.33 -46.93 36.80
N ILE A 548 25.10 -45.85 36.89
CA ILE A 548 26.31 -45.61 36.09
C ILE A 548 27.49 -45.43 37.05
N ASP A 549 28.63 -46.06 36.73
CA ASP A 549 29.88 -45.85 37.46
C ASP A 549 30.41 -44.43 37.22
N VAL A 550 30.63 -43.68 38.30
CA VAL A 550 31.34 -42.39 38.24
C VAL A 550 32.84 -42.66 38.06
N PRO A 551 33.60 -41.87 37.26
CA PRO A 551 35.05 -42.03 37.18
C PRO A 551 35.71 -41.98 38.57
N PRO A 552 36.66 -42.89 38.89
CA PRO A 552 37.21 -42.98 40.24
C PRO A 552 37.84 -41.67 40.74
N ILE A 553 37.47 -41.26 41.95
CA ILE A 553 37.94 -40.00 42.55
C ILE A 553 39.19 -40.28 43.37
N THR A 554 40.34 -39.71 42.97
CA THR A 554 41.59 -39.88 43.71
C THR A 554 41.59 -39.04 44.99
N ILE A 555 41.61 -39.71 46.14
CA ILE A 555 41.72 -39.09 47.47
C ILE A 555 43.20 -38.80 47.77
N PRO A 556 43.57 -37.53 48.08
CA PRO A 556 44.96 -37.16 48.37
C PRO A 556 45.58 -37.93 49.55
N GLU A 557 46.89 -38.18 49.48
CA GLU A 557 47.65 -38.77 50.59
C GLU A 557 47.51 -37.92 51.87
N GLY A 558 47.29 -38.59 53.01
CA GLY A 558 47.19 -37.93 54.31
C GLY A 558 45.84 -37.27 54.62
N THR A 559 44.83 -37.45 53.75
CA THR A 559 43.44 -37.09 54.06
C THR A 559 42.97 -37.85 55.31
N ARG A 560 42.18 -37.21 56.18
CA ARG A 560 41.70 -37.71 57.48
C ARG A 560 40.24 -37.30 57.72
N GLY A 561 39.61 -37.93 58.70
CA GLY A 561 38.24 -37.64 59.11
C GLY A 561 37.25 -38.33 58.17
N TRP A 562 36.40 -37.54 57.52
CA TRP A 562 35.33 -38.00 56.65
C TRP A 562 35.47 -37.42 55.25
N VAL A 563 34.98 -38.17 54.26
CA VAL A 563 34.82 -37.72 52.88
C VAL A 563 33.36 -37.89 52.49
N THR A 564 32.72 -36.81 52.05
CA THR A 564 31.40 -36.87 51.40
C THR A 564 31.52 -36.44 49.95
N VAL A 565 30.75 -37.08 49.09
CA VAL A 565 30.50 -36.61 47.72
C VAL A 565 29.34 -35.61 47.73
N ARG A 566 29.28 -34.77 46.69
CA ARG A 566 28.11 -34.02 46.23
C ARG A 566 28.18 -33.99 44.70
N ALA A 567 27.07 -34.24 44.01
CA ALA A 567 26.98 -34.18 42.56
C ALA A 567 26.10 -33.01 42.11
N CYS A 568 26.63 -32.22 41.16
CA CYS A 568 26.06 -30.98 40.66
C CYS A 568 26.05 -30.94 39.13
N LEU A 569 24.91 -30.65 38.52
CA LEU A 569 24.82 -30.20 37.14
C LEU A 569 24.80 -28.68 37.14
N LEU A 570 25.88 -28.08 36.64
CA LEU A 570 26.05 -26.64 36.52
C LEU A 570 26.15 -26.26 35.05
N GLU A 571 25.53 -25.15 34.65
CA GLU A 571 25.56 -24.65 33.26
C GLU A 571 26.98 -24.39 32.73
N GLU A 572 27.88 -23.93 33.60
CA GLU A 572 29.29 -23.68 33.29
C GLU A 572 30.05 -24.93 32.82
N ASP A 573 29.68 -26.11 33.35
CA ASP A 573 30.28 -27.41 32.99
C ASP A 573 29.72 -28.00 31.70
N GLN A 574 28.55 -27.55 31.26
CA GLN A 574 27.94 -28.06 30.03
C GLN A 574 28.68 -27.53 28.81
N ALA A 575 28.69 -28.33 27.74
CA ALA A 575 29.13 -27.87 26.43
C ALA A 575 28.26 -26.68 25.99
N GLU A 576 28.84 -25.74 25.23
CA GLU A 576 28.17 -24.50 24.82
C GLU A 576 26.83 -24.75 24.10
N SER A 577 26.74 -25.82 23.31
CA SER A 577 25.51 -26.25 22.61
C SER A 577 24.44 -26.90 23.51
N VAL A 578 24.75 -27.18 24.78
CA VAL A 578 23.87 -27.85 25.76
C VAL A 578 23.34 -26.86 26.81
N ARG A 579 23.95 -25.68 26.94
CA ARG A 579 23.50 -24.64 27.87
C ARG A 579 22.04 -24.25 27.59
N GLY A 580 21.30 -23.95 28.66
CA GLY A 580 19.85 -23.76 28.63
C GLY A 580 18.98 -25.01 28.36
N HIS A 581 19.52 -26.16 27.92
CA HIS A 581 18.71 -27.33 27.57
C HIS A 581 18.45 -28.30 28.75
N ILE A 582 19.20 -28.14 29.83
CA ILE A 582 19.07 -28.94 31.05
C ILE A 582 19.11 -28.00 32.26
N GLU A 583 18.18 -28.19 33.18
CA GLU A 583 18.05 -27.40 34.41
C GLU A 583 19.23 -27.69 35.36
N SER A 584 19.89 -26.65 35.87
CA SER A 584 20.96 -26.82 36.87
C SER A 584 20.40 -27.28 38.21
N TRP A 585 21.07 -28.25 38.84
CA TRP A 585 20.67 -28.81 40.14
C TRP A 585 21.87 -29.44 40.85
N CYS A 586 21.81 -29.54 42.18
CA CYS A 586 22.75 -30.31 42.99
C CYS A 586 21.96 -31.13 44.01
N ASP A 587 22.49 -32.29 44.39
CA ASP A 587 22.05 -33.00 45.58
C ASP A 587 22.53 -32.31 46.88
N ASP A 588 22.01 -32.83 48.00
CA ASP A 588 22.42 -32.39 49.34
C ASP A 588 23.84 -32.88 49.64
N PHE A 589 24.65 -32.01 50.21
CA PHE A 589 25.92 -32.37 50.82
C PHE A 589 25.69 -33.24 52.07
N GLY A 590 26.57 -34.22 52.32
CA GLY A 590 26.57 -35.00 53.56
C GLY A 590 25.49 -36.08 53.64
N ILE A 591 25.00 -36.57 52.51
CA ILE A 591 24.11 -37.74 52.45
C ILE A 591 24.88 -38.97 52.99
N PRO A 592 24.31 -39.78 53.90
CA PRO A 592 25.02 -40.90 54.50
C PRO A 592 25.55 -41.91 53.48
N GLU A 593 24.75 -42.27 52.47
CA GLU A 593 25.10 -43.17 51.37
C GLU A 593 26.27 -42.65 50.51
N GLU A 594 26.51 -41.33 50.56
CA GLU A 594 27.52 -40.59 49.80
C GLU A 594 28.75 -40.23 50.67
N THR A 595 28.75 -40.71 51.93
CA THR A 595 29.73 -40.40 52.98
C THR A 595 30.53 -41.63 53.42
N ALA A 596 31.85 -41.48 53.46
CA ALA A 596 32.83 -42.46 53.93
C ALA A 596 33.68 -41.94 55.09
N VAL A 597 34.04 -42.83 56.02
CA VAL A 597 35.01 -42.56 57.10
C VAL A 597 36.41 -43.00 56.69
N ILE A 598 37.44 -42.21 57.05
CA ILE A 598 38.85 -42.61 56.93
C ILE A 598 39.29 -43.26 58.23
N VAL A 599 39.40 -44.58 58.22
CA VAL A 599 39.78 -45.41 59.36
C VAL A 599 41.28 -45.27 59.62
N GLU A 600 41.66 -44.52 60.67
CA GLU A 600 43.06 -44.44 61.11
C GLU A 600 43.59 -45.77 61.66
N PRO A 601 44.88 -46.09 61.46
CA PRO A 601 45.43 -47.38 61.87
C PRO A 601 45.47 -47.42 63.39
N GLN A 602 44.70 -48.32 63.99
CA GLN A 602 44.72 -48.51 65.45
C GLN A 602 46.14 -48.83 65.91
N GLU A 603 46.73 -47.96 66.73
CA GLU A 603 48.01 -48.28 67.38
C GLU A 603 47.87 -49.64 68.10
N PRO A 604 48.77 -50.60 67.86
CA PRO A 604 48.65 -51.92 68.47
C PRO A 604 48.77 -51.79 69.98
N LYS A 605 47.65 -51.94 70.69
CA LYS A 605 47.60 -51.89 72.17
C LYS A 605 48.60 -52.88 72.75
N THR A 606 49.72 -52.36 73.22
CA THR A 606 50.83 -53.14 73.78
C THR A 606 50.34 -53.98 74.94
N GLN A 607 50.17 -55.29 74.73
CA GLN A 607 49.83 -56.20 75.82
C GLN A 607 50.97 -56.20 76.85
N PRO A 608 50.68 -56.03 78.16
CA PRO A 608 51.71 -56.05 79.18
C PRO A 608 52.35 -57.43 79.25
N ARG A 609 53.66 -57.52 78.96
CA ARG A 609 54.44 -58.75 79.13
C ARG A 609 54.40 -59.20 80.59
N LEU A 610 53.80 -60.36 80.88
CA LEU A 610 54.06 -61.06 82.14
C LEU A 610 55.55 -61.42 82.22
N ALA A 611 56.20 -60.96 83.30
CA ALA A 611 57.51 -61.47 83.67
C ALA A 611 57.34 -62.86 84.30
N VAL A 612 57.90 -63.90 83.68
CA VAL A 612 58.02 -65.24 84.26
C VAL A 612 59.48 -65.51 84.57
N THR A 613 59.78 -65.60 85.87
CA THR A 613 61.11 -65.90 86.39
C THR A 613 61.34 -67.42 86.45
N GLY A 614 62.32 -67.91 85.69
CA GLY A 614 63.18 -69.08 85.95
C GLY A 614 62.54 -70.46 86.22
N PHE A 615 63.00 -71.49 85.47
CA PHE A 615 63.66 -72.66 86.07
C PHE A 615 64.51 -73.43 85.03
N GLU A 616 65.29 -74.40 85.51
CA GLU A 616 66.48 -75.00 84.88
C GLU A 616 66.25 -76.09 83.79
N PRO A 617 67.31 -76.48 83.03
CA PRO A 617 67.21 -77.40 81.90
C PRO A 617 67.43 -78.88 82.26
N GLY A 618 66.69 -79.79 81.60
CA GLY A 618 67.03 -81.21 81.60
C GLY A 618 65.97 -82.16 80.99
N GLN A 619 66.45 -83.16 80.23
CA GLN A 619 65.75 -84.38 79.76
C GLN A 619 64.58 -84.15 78.77
N LEU A 620 64.66 -84.43 77.47
CA LEU A 620 65.08 -85.62 76.67
C LEU A 620 63.97 -86.67 76.45
N ALA A 621 63.36 -86.57 75.25
CA ALA A 621 62.79 -87.61 74.39
C ALA A 621 61.62 -88.52 74.86
N LEU A 622 60.55 -88.59 74.03
CA LEU A 622 60.25 -89.73 73.13
C LEU A 622 58.81 -89.67 72.59
N LEU A 623 58.63 -89.89 71.27
CA LEU A 623 57.45 -90.48 70.56
C LEU A 623 56.05 -89.85 70.79
N ALA A 624 55.07 -89.90 69.89
CA ALA A 624 54.89 -90.17 68.45
C ALA A 624 53.50 -89.55 68.11
N GLY A 625 53.03 -89.34 66.87
CA GLY A 625 53.50 -89.64 65.52
C GLY A 625 52.31 -89.48 64.55
N ALA A 626 52.57 -89.63 63.25
CA ALA A 626 51.60 -89.57 62.13
C ALA A 626 50.89 -88.20 61.86
N GLY A 627 50.86 -87.69 60.62
CA GLY A 627 51.60 -88.15 59.44
C GLY A 627 51.14 -87.52 58.11
N VAL A 628 52.02 -87.63 57.11
CA VAL A 628 51.72 -87.72 55.65
C VAL A 628 51.10 -86.46 55.02
N LEU A 629 51.88 -85.57 54.36
CA LEU A 629 52.33 -85.63 52.94
C LEU A 629 51.14 -85.55 51.95
N THR A 630 51.15 -84.80 50.84
CA THR A 630 52.22 -84.03 50.15
C THR A 630 51.63 -83.02 49.15
N SER A 631 52.44 -82.04 48.75
CA SER A 631 52.64 -81.46 47.40
C SER A 631 51.63 -81.85 46.29
N GLY A 632 51.10 -80.92 45.47
CA GLY A 632 51.87 -80.04 44.58
C GLY A 632 52.26 -80.79 43.28
N VAL A 633 52.34 -80.22 42.07
CA VAL A 633 52.40 -78.83 41.56
C VAL A 633 52.33 -78.92 40.00
N LEU A 634 52.08 -77.81 39.26
CA LEU A 634 52.14 -77.64 37.77
C LEU A 634 51.07 -78.39 36.91
N LEU A 635 50.87 -78.10 35.60
CA LEU A 635 50.68 -76.88 34.76
C LEU A 635 50.44 -77.36 33.30
N PHE A 636 49.87 -76.53 32.42
CA PHE A 636 49.58 -76.76 30.97
C PHE A 636 48.51 -77.84 30.67
N GLY A 637 47.74 -77.77 29.57
CA GLY A 637 47.62 -76.76 28.51
C GLY A 637 47.05 -77.35 27.20
N LEU A 638 46.53 -76.47 26.32
CA LEU A 638 46.22 -76.67 24.88
C LEU A 638 44.95 -77.47 24.44
N GLN A 639 44.03 -76.71 23.81
CA GLN A 639 43.39 -76.89 22.48
C GLN A 639 42.78 -78.25 22.03
N GLY A 640 41.64 -78.18 21.29
CA GLY A 640 41.37 -79.20 20.26
C GLY A 640 39.94 -79.44 19.74
N ILE A 641 39.33 -78.41 19.13
CA ILE A 641 38.19 -78.43 18.17
C ILE A 641 37.84 -79.79 17.50
N ILE A 642 36.54 -80.16 17.43
CA ILE A 642 35.75 -80.64 16.25
C ILE A 642 34.38 -81.21 16.74
N ARG A 643 33.22 -81.19 16.06
CA ARG A 643 32.50 -80.37 15.06
C ARG A 643 31.30 -81.26 14.59
N ARG A 644 30.10 -80.68 14.41
CA ARG A 644 28.89 -81.23 13.72
C ARG A 644 28.12 -82.36 14.44
N GLY A 645 26.77 -82.41 14.35
CA GLY A 645 25.80 -81.46 13.77
C GLY A 645 24.45 -82.09 13.37
N ALA A 646 23.60 -81.31 12.69
CA ALA A 646 22.31 -81.68 12.04
C ALA A 646 21.14 -82.07 12.99
N ARG A 647 19.84 -81.93 12.66
CA ARG A 647 19.06 -81.25 11.57
C ARG A 647 17.61 -81.11 12.10
N ARG A 648 16.94 -79.95 11.98
CA ARG A 648 16.05 -79.50 10.86
C ARG A 648 14.69 -80.22 10.73
N ARG A 649 13.59 -79.47 10.95
CA ARG A 649 12.28 -79.43 10.25
C ARG A 649 11.65 -78.08 10.64
N GLU A 650 11.27 -77.15 9.75
CA GLU A 650 10.23 -77.18 8.70
C GLU A 650 8.83 -77.45 9.29
N GLY A 651 7.83 -76.55 9.16
CA GLY A 651 7.83 -75.19 8.57
C GLY A 651 6.40 -74.66 8.34
N GLN A 652 6.28 -73.52 7.64
CA GLN A 652 5.04 -72.95 7.04
C GLN A 652 3.92 -72.54 8.03
N LEU A 653 2.99 -71.63 7.73
CA LEU A 653 2.83 -70.48 6.83
C LEU A 653 1.44 -69.91 7.21
N PHE A 654 1.25 -68.60 7.31
CA PHE A 654 0.03 -67.97 6.78
C PHE A 654 0.22 -66.46 6.64
N THR A 655 -0.20 -65.95 5.48
CA THR A 655 -0.24 -64.55 5.08
C THR A 655 -1.61 -63.95 5.37
N THR A 656 -1.66 -62.65 5.68
CA THR A 656 -2.69 -61.74 5.11
C THR A 656 -2.19 -60.31 5.21
N ASP A 657 -2.19 -59.61 4.09
CA ASP A 657 -2.07 -58.16 4.03
C ASP A 657 -3.37 -57.49 4.49
N LEU A 658 -3.24 -56.32 5.13
CA LEU A 658 -4.06 -55.12 4.92
C LEU A 658 -3.30 -53.88 5.41
#